data_AF-A0A4U1JH08-F1
#
_entry.id   AF-A0A4U1JH08-F1
#
_cell.length_a   1.000
_cell.length_b   1.000
_cell.length_c   1.000
_cell.angle_alpha   90.00
_cell.angle_beta   90.00
_cell.angle_gamma   90.00
#
_symmetry.space_group_name_H-M   'P 1'
#
loop_
_entity.id
_entity.type
_entity.pdbx_description
1 polymer ?
#
loop_
_entity_poly.entity_id
_entity_poly.type
_entity_poly.pdbx_seq_one_letter_code
_entity_poly.pdbx_strand_id
1 'polypeptide(L)'
;MTTSLSFWQGPSHAGGGIVHALSARGRYDTSAPMPKVSCSSTSAWLAVLLPLAACDLGAVAPEPVARTAAALVVTETSELVAPDGDPSDFFGYSVALSGDTAILGAPDEDTKGTDAGAAYVFVRTNGGWAFEQKLVASDGGPGEWFGRAVDVDGDVAVVGSPRGDGAATASGAVYMFVRTNGVWTQQQKLFGSDGKTGDTMGQAVAVVGGTVVAGAPAEDTKGADAGAAYVFGENGGVFAQQKKLLAADGQAGDRLGASVGFSGQTVIAGAPGDDDAGADVGAAYAFVGAGPVWSQQKKFVAADGQAGDAFGAAVALEGDTAVVGAPLANAAGIDAGAGYVFARAGLTWAEVGKLVPAGLGSDDRLGTSVSITKGRVILGALLDDTKGSNAGAAYVFTESGPGWSEDLLLVAGDGTAGDAFGFSVAMDGETAIVGAYLEDDAGTNAGSAYLFVLKSENGEACTTAASCASGFCVDGVCCDSACDLGVCDTCSAATGANMDGACTLLTGTACDDGDACTVGDTCTEGICTSGAPKDCGAGACMDGQCMTEADAGADADAESDAGADAAADADADAGADAEADADVPAEEGVRLSGGACHTSRGTGDHAGVLFLTLLAAALRRRIQARSRIAARDASCSLISSRARRKRASICSRPRLGSSLAESSIGT
;
A
#
# COMPACT_ATOMS: atom_id res chain seq x y z
N MET A 1 -69.76 10.61 5.73
CA MET A 1 -69.84 12.07 5.97
C MET A 1 -68.51 12.64 5.47
N THR A 2 -68.42 13.39 4.36
CA THR A 2 -68.86 14.81 4.18
C THR A 2 -68.16 15.72 5.20
N THR A 3 -67.40 16.76 4.82
CA THR A 3 -67.59 17.67 3.66
C THR A 3 -66.26 18.29 3.15
N SER A 4 -66.24 18.73 1.88
CA SER A 4 -65.20 19.59 1.28
C SER A 4 -65.67 21.06 1.18
N LEU A 5 -64.77 22.05 1.15
CA LEU A 5 -64.90 23.46 0.66
C LEU A 5 -63.58 24.23 1.00
N SER A 6 -63.13 25.32 0.34
CA SER A 6 -63.12 25.71 -1.09
C SER A 6 -62.24 26.96 -1.33
N PHE A 7 -61.79 27.14 -2.58
CA PHE A 7 -61.16 28.33 -3.23
C PHE A 7 -61.48 29.74 -2.69
N TRP A 8 -60.49 30.67 -2.73
CA TRP A 8 -60.52 31.85 -3.64
C TRP A 8 -59.16 32.55 -3.88
N GLN A 9 -59.13 33.62 -4.70
CA GLN A 9 -57.92 34.16 -5.37
C GLN A 9 -57.62 35.67 -5.11
N GLY A 10 -56.33 36.02 -5.01
CA GLY A 10 -55.75 37.34 -5.40
C GLY A 10 -56.17 38.60 -4.62
N PRO A 11 -55.72 39.82 -5.04
CA PRO A 11 -54.83 40.16 -6.16
C PRO A 11 -53.56 40.96 -5.73
N SER A 12 -52.84 41.52 -6.70
CA SER A 12 -51.62 42.36 -6.54
C SER A 12 -51.90 43.86 -6.34
N HIS A 13 -50.90 44.63 -5.88
CA HIS A 13 -50.40 45.88 -6.51
C HIS A 13 -49.10 46.40 -5.85
N ALA A 14 -48.48 47.45 -6.42
CA ALA A 14 -47.08 47.82 -6.18
C ALA A 14 -46.83 49.29 -5.75
N GLY A 15 -45.61 49.57 -5.25
CA GLY A 15 -45.05 50.92 -5.04
C GLY A 15 -43.94 50.92 -3.95
N GLY A 16 -42.88 51.74 -4.03
CA GLY A 16 -42.44 52.59 -5.13
C GLY A 16 -41.46 53.71 -4.69
N GLY A 17 -40.28 53.81 -5.34
CA GLY A 17 -39.28 54.87 -5.12
C GLY A 17 -38.26 54.58 -3.98
N ILE A 18 -37.10 55.24 -3.91
CA ILE A 18 -36.55 56.35 -4.73
C ILE A 18 -35.06 56.07 -5.06
N VAL A 19 -34.57 56.59 -6.20
CA VAL A 19 -33.21 56.45 -6.76
C VAL A 19 -32.30 57.65 -6.50
N HIS A 20 -30.97 57.45 -6.53
CA HIS A 20 -29.89 58.28 -7.14
C HIS A 20 -28.54 57.61 -6.74
N ALA A 21 -27.57 57.24 -7.61
CA ALA A 21 -26.89 57.89 -8.75
C ALA A 21 -25.94 59.03 -8.29
N LEU A 22 -24.67 59.18 -8.74
CA LEU A 22 -23.94 58.64 -9.90
C LEU A 22 -22.44 58.28 -9.63
N SER A 23 -21.95 57.30 -10.41
CA SER A 23 -20.65 57.23 -11.16
C SER A 23 -19.54 58.28 -10.98
N ALA A 24 -18.28 57.78 -10.85
CA ALA A 24 -17.09 58.30 -11.56
C ALA A 24 -15.97 57.23 -11.69
N ARG A 25 -14.96 57.45 -12.56
CA ARG A 25 -13.82 56.53 -12.87
C ARG A 25 -12.48 57.13 -12.43
N GLY A 26 -11.44 56.33 -12.13
CA GLY A 26 -10.06 56.86 -11.91
C GLY A 26 -8.96 55.80 -11.75
N ARG A 27 -8.01 55.76 -12.70
CA ARG A 27 -6.94 54.75 -12.93
C ARG A 27 -5.80 54.65 -11.87
N TYR A 28 -5.05 53.55 -11.95
CA TYR A 28 -3.67 53.29 -11.49
C TYR A 28 -2.67 54.48 -11.55
N ASP A 29 -1.66 54.51 -10.65
CA ASP A 29 -0.24 54.28 -11.05
C ASP A 29 0.79 53.96 -9.89
N THR A 30 1.91 53.33 -10.27
CA THR A 30 3.29 53.17 -9.69
C THR A 30 3.70 53.34 -8.19
N SER A 31 4.44 52.31 -7.73
CA SER A 31 5.80 52.31 -7.10
C SER A 31 6.11 52.61 -5.60
N ALA A 32 6.59 51.56 -4.89
CA ALA A 32 7.77 51.47 -3.97
C ALA A 32 7.87 52.35 -2.68
N PRO A 33 8.83 52.13 -1.73
CA PRO A 33 9.84 51.07 -1.56
C PRO A 33 9.85 50.36 -0.17
N MET A 34 10.83 49.46 0.08
CA MET A 34 11.02 48.69 1.33
C MET A 34 11.58 49.50 2.54
N PRO A 35 11.31 49.07 3.80
CA PRO A 35 12.05 49.52 4.99
C PRO A 35 13.39 48.78 5.16
N LYS A 36 14.39 49.46 5.77
CA LYS A 36 15.73 48.90 6.04
C LYS A 36 15.84 48.37 7.48
N VAL A 37 16.49 47.23 7.66
CA VAL A 37 16.91 46.72 8.98
C VAL A 37 18.12 47.52 9.49
N SER A 38 18.14 47.80 10.80
CA SER A 38 19.18 48.58 11.47
C SER A 38 19.80 47.78 12.61
N CYS A 39 21.03 47.29 12.44
CA CYS A 39 21.79 46.66 13.52
C CYS A 39 22.49 47.70 14.41
N SER A 40 22.43 47.51 15.73
CA SER A 40 23.29 48.17 16.72
C SER A 40 24.37 47.18 17.23
N SER A 41 25.36 47.69 17.96
CA SER A 41 26.69 47.08 18.10
C SER A 41 26.97 46.41 19.46
N THR A 42 28.21 45.89 19.59
CA THR A 42 28.84 45.18 20.74
C THR A 42 28.62 43.66 20.78
N SER A 43 29.64 42.81 20.98
CA SER A 43 31.10 43.04 21.01
C SER A 43 31.87 41.79 20.57
N ALA A 44 33.09 41.97 20.04
CA ALA A 44 33.87 40.89 19.44
C ALA A 44 34.76 40.12 20.46
N TRP A 45 34.98 38.84 20.17
CA TRP A 45 36.21 38.12 20.53
C TRP A 45 36.72 37.39 19.29
N LEU A 46 38.01 37.55 18.99
CA LEU A 46 38.64 36.95 17.80
C LEU A 46 39.17 35.55 18.12
N ALA A 47 38.81 34.58 17.28
CA ALA A 47 39.52 33.31 17.16
C ALA A 47 39.84 33.10 15.67
N VAL A 48 41.12 33.20 15.31
CA VAL A 48 41.56 33.05 13.91
C VAL A 48 41.81 31.58 13.63
N LEU A 49 40.93 30.98 12.84
CA LEU A 49 41.19 29.73 12.12
C LEU A 49 41.02 30.00 10.62
N LEU A 50 42.07 29.68 9.86
CA LEU A 50 42.05 29.74 8.40
C LEU A 50 41.19 28.58 7.89
N PRO A 51 40.17 28.82 7.03
CA PRO A 51 39.52 27.73 6.33
C PRO A 51 40.51 27.13 5.32
N LEU A 52 40.76 25.83 5.44
CA LEU A 52 41.26 25.04 4.31
C LEU A 52 40.17 25.06 3.24
N ALA A 53 40.48 25.64 2.08
CA ALA A 53 39.58 25.60 0.94
C ALA A 53 39.54 24.16 0.40
N ALA A 54 38.50 23.42 0.76
CA ALA A 54 38.12 22.23 0.01
C ALA A 54 37.67 22.69 -1.38
N CYS A 55 38.25 22.11 -2.43
CA CYS A 55 37.66 22.18 -3.75
C CYS A 55 36.51 21.18 -3.79
N ASP A 56 35.29 21.63 -3.50
CA ASP A 56 34.10 20.90 -3.92
C ASP A 56 34.11 20.85 -5.46
N LEU A 57 34.48 19.69 -6.00
CA LEU A 57 34.14 19.32 -7.35
C LEU A 57 32.61 19.23 -7.39
N GLY A 58 31.98 20.25 -7.96
CA GLY A 58 30.53 20.40 -7.97
C GLY A 58 29.86 19.23 -8.69
N ALA A 59 29.48 18.21 -7.93
CA ALA A 59 28.46 17.26 -8.31
C ALA A 59 27.14 18.03 -8.37
N VAL A 60 26.87 18.64 -9.53
CA VAL A 60 25.53 19.08 -9.89
C VAL A 60 24.69 17.81 -9.95
N ALA A 61 23.95 17.55 -8.88
CA ALA A 61 22.88 16.56 -8.94
C ALA A 61 21.96 16.98 -10.10
N PRO A 62 21.55 16.04 -10.98
CA PRO A 62 20.60 16.38 -12.03
C PRO A 62 19.36 16.98 -11.36
N GLU A 63 18.91 18.14 -11.84
CA GLU A 63 17.65 18.68 -11.36
C GLU A 63 16.55 17.63 -11.63
N PRO A 64 15.66 17.36 -10.67
CA PRO A 64 14.63 16.35 -10.86
C PRO A 64 13.76 16.77 -12.03
N VAL A 65 13.84 16.02 -13.14
CA VAL A 65 12.97 16.20 -14.29
C VAL A 65 11.55 16.05 -13.77
N ALA A 66 10.79 17.14 -13.79
CA ALA A 66 9.40 17.12 -13.36
C ALA A 66 8.64 16.20 -14.32
N ARG A 67 8.36 14.98 -13.87
CA ARG A 67 7.40 14.10 -14.55
C ARG A 67 6.07 14.85 -14.58
N THR A 68 5.53 15.02 -15.79
CA THR A 68 4.09 15.26 -15.94
C THR A 68 3.31 14.10 -15.32
N ALA A 69 2.04 14.35 -14.96
CA ALA A 69 1.11 13.30 -14.58
C ALA A 69 1.13 12.20 -15.65
N ALA A 70 1.12 10.93 -15.24
CA ALA A 70 1.19 9.82 -16.18
C ALA A 70 -0.14 9.74 -16.93
N ALA A 71 -0.11 9.79 -18.26
CA ALA A 71 -1.33 9.65 -19.05
C ALA A 71 -1.86 8.22 -18.95
N LEU A 72 -3.11 8.05 -18.51
CA LEU A 72 -3.70 6.74 -18.19
C LEU A 72 -5.00 6.51 -18.97
N VAL A 73 -5.04 5.39 -19.70
CA VAL A 73 -6.28 4.83 -20.25
C VAL A 73 -7.00 4.06 -19.15
N VAL A 74 -8.16 4.59 -18.75
CA VAL A 74 -9.11 3.93 -17.86
C VAL A 74 -10.06 3.07 -18.68
N THR A 75 -10.40 1.89 -18.16
CA THR A 75 -11.56 1.13 -18.64
C THR A 75 -12.25 0.49 -17.45
N GLU A 76 -13.54 0.75 -17.29
CA GLU A 76 -14.41 -0.06 -16.43
C GLU A 76 -14.62 -1.41 -17.12
N THR A 77 -14.35 -2.50 -16.40
CA THR A 77 -14.25 -3.86 -16.99
C THR A 77 -15.28 -4.85 -16.45
N SER A 78 -15.80 -4.62 -15.25
CA SER A 78 -16.85 -5.43 -14.64
C SER A 78 -17.53 -4.64 -13.53
N GLU A 79 -18.85 -4.69 -13.49
CA GLU A 79 -19.68 -4.52 -12.30
C GLU A 79 -19.76 -5.88 -11.59
N LEU A 80 -19.68 -5.90 -10.26
CA LEU A 80 -19.89 -7.08 -9.42
C LEU A 80 -21.11 -6.85 -8.52
N VAL A 81 -21.96 -7.87 -8.47
CA VAL A 81 -23.12 -7.97 -7.57
C VAL A 81 -23.11 -9.31 -6.84
N ALA A 82 -23.69 -9.37 -5.64
CA ALA A 82 -23.90 -10.63 -4.94
C ALA A 82 -24.86 -11.56 -5.74
N PRO A 83 -24.48 -12.81 -6.08
CA PRO A 83 -25.36 -13.72 -6.83
C PRO A 83 -26.64 -14.14 -6.11
N ASP A 84 -26.69 -13.92 -4.79
CA ASP A 84 -27.80 -14.16 -3.88
C ASP A 84 -28.04 -12.94 -2.95
N GLY A 85 -27.71 -11.72 -3.42
CA GLY A 85 -27.90 -10.50 -2.65
C GLY A 85 -29.37 -10.12 -2.48
N ASP A 86 -29.77 -9.84 -1.24
CA ASP A 86 -31.07 -9.28 -0.88
C ASP A 86 -30.97 -7.77 -0.54
N PRO A 87 -32.08 -7.02 -0.53
CA PRO A 87 -32.06 -5.58 -0.29
C PRO A 87 -31.50 -5.19 1.09
N SER A 88 -30.49 -4.30 1.10
CA SER A 88 -29.74 -3.84 2.28
C SER A 88 -28.75 -4.84 2.90
N ASP A 89 -28.32 -5.86 2.14
CA ASP A 89 -27.09 -6.64 2.45
C ASP A 89 -25.81 -5.77 2.44
N PHE A 90 -25.85 -4.62 1.74
CA PHE A 90 -24.76 -3.67 1.57
C PHE A 90 -23.47 -4.29 0.97
N PHE A 91 -23.60 -5.08 -0.09
CA PHE A 91 -22.46 -5.64 -0.81
C PHE A 91 -21.52 -4.54 -1.33
N GLY A 92 -20.21 -4.79 -1.25
CA GLY A 92 -19.19 -3.77 -1.56
C GLY A 92 -18.87 -2.83 -0.38
N TYR A 93 -19.42 -3.06 0.81
CA TYR A 93 -19.10 -2.28 2.01
C TYR A 93 -17.59 -2.23 2.32
N SER A 94 -16.90 -3.34 2.07
CA SER A 94 -15.45 -3.40 2.07
C SER A 94 -14.97 -4.19 0.86
N VAL A 95 -13.81 -3.83 0.31
CA VAL A 95 -13.22 -4.47 -0.88
C VAL A 95 -11.72 -4.65 -0.69
N ALA A 96 -11.18 -5.74 -1.23
CA ALA A 96 -9.74 -6.01 -1.27
C ALA A 96 -9.35 -6.74 -2.56
N LEU A 97 -8.09 -6.59 -2.99
CA LEU A 97 -7.52 -7.20 -4.20
C LEU A 97 -6.17 -7.85 -3.90
N SER A 98 -5.93 -9.01 -4.52
CA SER A 98 -4.59 -9.62 -4.63
C SER A 98 -4.50 -10.39 -5.94
N GLY A 99 -3.75 -9.85 -6.89
CA GLY A 99 -3.61 -10.36 -8.26
C GLY A 99 -4.96 -10.53 -8.97
N ASP A 100 -5.32 -11.78 -9.20
CA ASP A 100 -6.57 -12.18 -9.85
C ASP A 100 -7.69 -12.57 -8.86
N THR A 101 -7.55 -12.20 -7.57
CA THR A 101 -8.57 -12.42 -6.53
C THR A 101 -9.11 -11.09 -6.01
N ALA A 102 -10.42 -10.97 -5.89
CA ALA A 102 -11.13 -9.88 -5.26
C ALA A 102 -12.02 -10.43 -4.14
N ILE A 103 -12.08 -9.74 -3.00
CA ILE A 103 -12.99 -10.08 -1.89
C ILE A 103 -13.82 -8.87 -1.52
N LEU A 104 -15.13 -9.07 -1.35
CA LEU A 104 -16.11 -8.02 -1.11
C LEU A 104 -17.00 -8.37 0.10
N GLY A 105 -17.13 -7.43 1.03
CA GLY A 105 -17.97 -7.58 2.21
C GLY A 105 -19.43 -7.15 1.99
N ALA A 106 -20.35 -7.88 2.61
CA ALA A 106 -21.78 -7.57 2.73
C ALA A 106 -22.16 -7.78 4.22
N PRO A 107 -21.95 -6.76 5.08
CA PRO A 107 -21.95 -6.94 6.54
C PRO A 107 -23.31 -7.25 7.14
N ASP A 108 -24.41 -6.93 6.44
CA ASP A 108 -25.76 -7.03 6.99
C ASP A 108 -26.52 -8.24 6.39
N GLU A 109 -25.82 -9.14 5.67
CA GLU A 109 -26.36 -10.34 5.00
C GLU A 109 -26.95 -11.40 5.98
N ASP A 110 -28.07 -12.00 5.58
CA ASP A 110 -28.97 -12.74 6.49
C ASP A 110 -28.75 -14.28 6.59
N THR A 111 -27.85 -14.91 5.82
CA THR A 111 -27.68 -16.40 5.75
C THR A 111 -27.44 -17.05 7.12
N LYS A 112 -26.82 -16.34 8.06
CA LYS A 112 -26.53 -16.81 9.42
C LYS A 112 -27.52 -16.29 10.49
N GLY A 113 -28.54 -15.54 10.06
CA GLY A 113 -29.44 -14.76 10.90
C GLY A 113 -29.27 -13.27 10.65
N THR A 114 -30.20 -12.46 11.17
CA THR A 114 -30.33 -11.05 10.77
C THR A 114 -29.10 -10.21 11.06
N ASP A 115 -28.62 -9.47 10.05
CA ASP A 115 -27.39 -8.65 10.09
C ASP A 115 -26.11 -9.45 10.48
N ALA A 116 -26.03 -10.74 10.17
CA ALA A 116 -24.89 -11.59 10.54
C ALA A 116 -23.67 -11.39 9.63
N GLY A 117 -23.92 -11.22 8.34
CA GLY A 117 -22.93 -10.81 7.33
C GLY A 117 -22.20 -11.92 6.59
N ALA A 118 -21.77 -11.58 5.38
CA ALA A 118 -21.02 -12.42 4.45
C ALA A 118 -19.84 -11.66 3.80
N ALA A 119 -18.95 -12.43 3.19
CA ALA A 119 -17.95 -11.91 2.25
C ALA A 119 -17.92 -12.78 0.99
N TYR A 120 -17.68 -12.20 -0.17
CA TYR A 120 -17.80 -12.85 -1.46
C TYR A 120 -16.46 -12.80 -2.18
N VAL A 121 -15.99 -13.95 -2.67
CA VAL A 121 -14.76 -14.05 -3.47
C VAL A 121 -15.11 -14.08 -4.94
N PHE A 122 -14.47 -13.19 -5.71
CA PHE A 122 -14.48 -13.16 -7.16
C PHE A 122 -13.07 -13.37 -7.69
N VAL A 123 -12.95 -13.96 -8.86
CA VAL A 123 -11.68 -14.35 -9.48
C VAL A 123 -11.66 -13.90 -10.94
N ARG A 124 -10.55 -13.29 -11.38
CA ARG A 124 -10.38 -12.90 -12.78
C ARG A 124 -10.20 -14.15 -13.64
N THR A 125 -10.89 -14.17 -14.77
CA THR A 125 -10.81 -15.21 -15.79
C THR A 125 -10.60 -14.57 -17.17
N ASN A 126 -10.35 -15.40 -18.18
CA ASN A 126 -10.26 -14.97 -19.59
C ASN A 126 -11.53 -14.27 -20.13
N GLY A 127 -12.66 -14.35 -19.42
CA GLY A 127 -13.93 -13.70 -19.77
C GLY A 127 -14.29 -12.49 -18.90
N GLY A 128 -13.39 -12.01 -18.04
CA GLY A 128 -13.69 -11.05 -16.98
C GLY A 128 -13.77 -11.72 -15.61
N TRP A 129 -14.33 -11.02 -14.62
CA TRP A 129 -14.41 -11.52 -13.25
C TRP A 129 -15.62 -12.44 -13.04
N ALA A 130 -15.43 -13.50 -12.26
CA ALA A 130 -16.46 -14.50 -11.96
C ALA A 130 -16.51 -14.77 -10.45
N PHE A 131 -17.71 -14.95 -9.91
CA PHE A 131 -17.91 -15.39 -8.52
C PHE A 131 -17.35 -16.81 -8.31
N GLU A 132 -16.53 -16.97 -7.27
CA GLU A 132 -15.99 -18.27 -6.84
C GLU A 132 -16.73 -18.81 -5.61
N GLN A 133 -16.88 -18.02 -4.53
CA GLN A 133 -17.41 -18.53 -3.26
C GLN A 133 -17.96 -17.44 -2.34
N LYS A 134 -19.08 -17.72 -1.65
CA LYS A 134 -19.60 -16.96 -0.50
C LYS A 134 -18.97 -17.52 0.79
N LEU A 135 -18.35 -16.64 1.57
CA LEU A 135 -17.73 -16.89 2.86
C LEU A 135 -18.68 -16.39 3.96
N VAL A 136 -18.82 -17.19 5.01
CA VAL A 136 -19.61 -16.86 6.21
C VAL A 136 -18.91 -17.46 7.43
N ALA A 137 -19.03 -16.83 8.60
CA ALA A 137 -18.47 -17.35 9.84
C ALA A 137 -19.04 -18.74 10.18
N SER A 138 -18.17 -19.65 10.65
CA SER A 138 -18.54 -21.01 11.09
C SER A 138 -19.64 -21.01 12.16
N ASP A 139 -19.52 -20.05 13.07
CA ASP A 139 -20.28 -19.83 14.30
C ASP A 139 -20.99 -18.46 14.28
N GLY A 140 -21.14 -17.86 13.08
CA GLY A 140 -21.77 -16.56 12.87
C GLY A 140 -23.19 -16.47 13.43
N GLY A 141 -23.51 -15.35 14.07
CA GLY A 141 -24.83 -15.05 14.64
C GLY A 141 -25.37 -13.67 14.25
N PRO A 142 -26.63 -13.35 14.61
CA PRO A 142 -27.29 -12.10 14.24
C PRO A 142 -26.58 -10.86 14.78
N GLY A 143 -26.39 -9.84 13.95
CA GLY A 143 -25.76 -8.58 14.32
C GLY A 143 -24.24 -8.64 14.54
N GLU A 144 -23.56 -9.71 14.10
CA GLU A 144 -22.10 -9.87 14.24
C GLU A 144 -21.29 -9.11 13.15
N TRP A 145 -21.95 -8.68 12.06
CA TRP A 145 -21.36 -7.89 10.96
C TRP A 145 -20.10 -8.49 10.32
N PHE A 146 -20.13 -9.78 10.00
CA PHE A 146 -19.06 -10.43 9.23
C PHE A 146 -18.98 -9.85 7.82
N GLY A 147 -17.79 -9.44 7.37
CA GLY A 147 -17.63 -8.70 6.11
C GLY A 147 -17.58 -7.18 6.29
N ARG A 148 -17.61 -6.69 7.54
CA ARG A 148 -17.37 -5.27 7.85
C ARG A 148 -16.07 -4.73 7.24
N ALA A 149 -15.03 -5.56 7.25
CA ALA A 149 -13.75 -5.30 6.63
C ALA A 149 -13.22 -6.63 6.07
N VAL A 150 -12.51 -6.58 4.94
CA VAL A 150 -11.89 -7.73 4.28
C VAL A 150 -10.47 -7.35 3.85
N ASP A 151 -9.56 -8.32 3.84
CA ASP A 151 -8.25 -8.18 3.19
C ASP A 151 -7.74 -9.55 2.68
N VAL A 152 -6.84 -9.55 1.69
CA VAL A 152 -6.37 -10.76 1.00
C VAL A 152 -4.90 -10.67 0.56
N ASP A 153 -4.14 -11.73 0.83
CA ASP A 153 -2.75 -11.94 0.41
C ASP A 153 -2.64 -13.31 -0.28
N GLY A 154 -2.76 -13.31 -1.61
CA GLY A 154 -2.79 -14.50 -2.45
C GLY A 154 -3.90 -15.48 -2.06
N ASP A 155 -3.52 -16.65 -1.54
CA ASP A 155 -4.44 -17.71 -1.10
C ASP A 155 -4.91 -17.55 0.37
N VAL A 156 -4.56 -16.45 1.06
CA VAL A 156 -4.99 -16.17 2.45
C VAL A 156 -5.91 -14.96 2.50
N ALA A 157 -7.08 -15.11 3.10
CA ALA A 157 -8.07 -14.04 3.28
C ALA A 157 -8.42 -13.86 4.75
N VAL A 158 -8.67 -12.62 5.16
CA VAL A 158 -9.16 -12.28 6.49
C VAL A 158 -10.45 -11.47 6.40
N VAL A 159 -11.43 -11.81 7.24
CA VAL A 159 -12.73 -11.15 7.29
C VAL A 159 -13.03 -10.70 8.71
N GLY A 160 -13.25 -9.40 8.87
CA GLY A 160 -13.62 -8.76 10.13
C GLY A 160 -15.09 -8.95 10.49
N SER A 161 -15.34 -9.09 11.79
CA SER A 161 -16.66 -9.17 12.40
C SER A 161 -16.58 -8.46 13.76
N PRO A 162 -16.76 -7.12 13.80
CA PRO A 162 -16.53 -6.31 15.00
C PRO A 162 -17.51 -6.64 16.14
N ARG A 163 -18.63 -7.30 15.84
CA ARG A 163 -19.61 -7.74 16.85
C ARG A 163 -19.58 -9.24 17.09
N GLY A 164 -18.65 -9.96 16.45
CA GLY A 164 -18.42 -11.38 16.69
C GLY A 164 -18.10 -11.72 18.15
N ASP A 165 -18.65 -12.81 18.67
CA ASP A 165 -18.29 -13.35 19.98
C ASP A 165 -16.85 -13.89 19.97
N GLY A 166 -15.93 -13.19 20.63
CA GLY A 166 -14.49 -13.48 20.68
C GLY A 166 -14.04 -14.01 22.04
N ALA A 167 -13.27 -13.22 22.79
CA ALA A 167 -12.95 -13.52 24.19
C ALA A 167 -14.13 -13.21 25.14
N ALA A 168 -15.04 -12.33 24.71
CA ALA A 168 -16.30 -12.01 25.36
C ALA A 168 -17.38 -11.77 24.30
N THR A 169 -18.65 -11.75 24.71
CA THR A 169 -19.77 -11.50 23.80
C THR A 169 -19.65 -10.12 23.15
N ALA A 170 -19.74 -10.05 21.82
CA ALA A 170 -19.46 -8.86 21.02
C ALA A 170 -18.12 -8.14 21.36
N SER A 171 -17.04 -8.89 21.64
CA SER A 171 -15.69 -8.32 21.67
C SER A 171 -15.09 -8.05 20.29
N GLY A 172 -15.72 -8.63 19.26
CA GLY A 172 -15.22 -8.68 17.90
C GLY A 172 -14.27 -9.86 17.66
N ALA A 173 -14.23 -10.31 16.41
CA ALA A 173 -13.40 -11.38 15.90
C ALA A 173 -12.94 -11.09 14.46
N VAL A 174 -11.89 -11.79 14.03
CA VAL A 174 -11.45 -11.87 12.63
C VAL A 174 -11.37 -13.34 12.23
N TYR A 175 -11.92 -13.68 11.08
CA TYR A 175 -11.96 -15.04 10.56
C TYR A 175 -10.97 -15.18 9.40
N MET A 176 -10.09 -16.16 9.48
CA MET A 176 -9.08 -16.42 8.47
C MET A 176 -9.50 -17.61 7.59
N PHE A 177 -9.53 -17.38 6.29
CA PHE A 177 -9.82 -18.37 5.26
C PHE A 177 -8.57 -18.62 4.43
N VAL A 178 -8.37 -19.87 4.01
CA VAL A 178 -7.30 -20.25 3.09
C VAL A 178 -7.87 -21.00 1.91
N ARG A 179 -7.45 -20.58 0.71
CA ARG A 179 -7.78 -21.22 -0.56
C ARG A 179 -6.91 -22.45 -0.75
N THR A 180 -7.50 -23.53 -1.26
CA THR A 180 -6.76 -24.75 -1.64
C THR A 180 -7.52 -25.44 -2.76
N ASN A 181 -6.89 -25.57 -3.93
CA ASN A 181 -7.52 -26.11 -5.15
C ASN A 181 -8.82 -25.38 -5.55
N GLY A 182 -8.86 -24.04 -5.43
CA GLY A 182 -10.04 -23.22 -5.78
C GLY A 182 -11.19 -23.28 -4.77
N VAL A 183 -10.96 -23.75 -3.54
CA VAL A 183 -11.96 -23.75 -2.46
C VAL A 183 -11.40 -23.03 -1.25
N TRP A 184 -12.13 -22.05 -0.73
CA TRP A 184 -11.80 -21.33 0.50
C TRP A 184 -12.37 -22.05 1.72
N THR A 185 -11.53 -22.30 2.71
CA THR A 185 -11.93 -22.95 3.96
C THR A 185 -11.52 -22.11 5.16
N GLN A 186 -12.43 -21.93 6.13
CA GLN A 186 -12.13 -21.19 7.35
C GLN A 186 -11.14 -22.01 8.20
N GLN A 187 -9.90 -21.54 8.29
CA GLN A 187 -8.83 -22.22 9.03
C GLN A 187 -8.82 -21.82 10.51
N GLN A 188 -9.12 -20.56 10.84
CA GLN A 188 -9.03 -20.06 12.22
C GLN A 188 -9.95 -18.87 12.50
N LYS A 189 -10.44 -18.77 13.74
CA LYS A 189 -11.04 -17.55 14.34
C LYS A 189 -10.00 -16.88 15.25
N LEU A 190 -9.79 -15.59 15.07
CA LEU A 190 -8.82 -14.75 15.77
C LEU A 190 -9.57 -13.73 16.65
N PHE A 191 -9.09 -13.52 17.87
CA PHE A 191 -9.65 -12.54 18.81
C PHE A 191 -8.57 -12.14 19.83
N GLY A 192 -8.66 -10.92 20.37
CA GLY A 192 -7.79 -10.45 21.44
C GLY A 192 -8.03 -11.26 22.72
N SER A 193 -6.98 -11.85 23.30
CA SER A 193 -7.10 -12.70 24.51
C SER A 193 -7.51 -11.94 25.78
N ASP A 194 -7.44 -10.61 25.75
CA ASP A 194 -7.91 -9.67 26.77
C ASP A 194 -9.15 -8.87 26.33
N GLY A 195 -9.82 -9.29 25.24
CA GLY A 195 -10.99 -8.62 24.67
C GLY A 195 -12.23 -8.67 25.57
N LYS A 196 -12.93 -7.54 25.64
CA LYS A 196 -14.14 -7.30 26.44
C LYS A 196 -15.35 -7.04 25.54
N THR A 197 -16.55 -7.20 26.07
CA THR A 197 -17.79 -6.86 25.38
C THR A 197 -17.80 -5.39 24.98
N GLY A 198 -17.88 -5.13 23.68
CA GLY A 198 -17.83 -3.79 23.10
C GLY A 198 -16.50 -3.41 22.44
N ASP A 199 -15.38 -4.13 22.65
CA ASP A 199 -14.04 -3.70 22.16
C ASP A 199 -13.94 -3.59 20.61
N THR A 200 -14.86 -4.19 19.83
CA THR A 200 -14.95 -4.15 18.35
C THR A 200 -13.73 -4.62 17.55
N MET A 201 -13.02 -5.66 18.00
CA MET A 201 -11.89 -6.19 17.25
C MET A 201 -12.32 -6.75 15.87
N GLY A 202 -11.66 -6.32 14.79
CA GLY A 202 -12.06 -6.66 13.42
C GLY A 202 -12.94 -5.60 12.75
N GLN A 203 -13.06 -4.39 13.33
CA GLN A 203 -13.65 -3.24 12.63
C GLN A 203 -12.85 -2.85 11.37
N ALA A 204 -11.52 -3.07 11.40
CA ALA A 204 -10.61 -2.99 10.27
C ALA A 204 -9.63 -4.16 10.34
N VAL A 205 -9.16 -4.66 9.19
CA VAL A 205 -8.22 -5.78 9.09
C VAL A 205 -7.13 -5.48 8.05
N ALA A 206 -5.98 -6.14 8.19
CA ALA A 206 -4.96 -6.23 7.14
C ALA A 206 -4.21 -7.57 7.23
N VAL A 207 -3.75 -8.14 6.12
CA VAL A 207 -2.95 -9.38 6.06
C VAL A 207 -1.80 -9.24 5.04
N VAL A 208 -0.57 -9.51 5.46
CA VAL A 208 0.59 -9.67 4.56
C VAL A 208 1.57 -10.67 5.14
N GLY A 209 2.08 -11.59 4.33
CA GLY A 209 3.24 -12.43 4.63
C GLY A 209 3.12 -13.27 5.89
N GLY A 210 1.92 -13.83 6.16
CA GLY A 210 1.66 -14.62 7.37
C GLY A 210 1.51 -13.79 8.66
N THR A 211 1.26 -12.49 8.55
CA THR A 211 0.91 -11.59 9.68
C THR A 211 -0.45 -10.96 9.41
N VAL A 212 -1.34 -10.98 10.42
CA VAL A 212 -2.68 -10.36 10.40
C VAL A 212 -2.74 -9.26 11.45
N VAL A 213 -3.28 -8.11 11.07
CA VAL A 213 -3.54 -6.97 11.94
C VAL A 213 -5.05 -6.79 12.04
N ALA A 214 -5.57 -6.58 13.26
CA ALA A 214 -6.98 -6.33 13.51
C ALA A 214 -7.15 -5.07 14.38
N GLY A 215 -7.87 -4.08 13.86
CA GLY A 215 -8.25 -2.86 14.57
C GLY A 215 -9.40 -3.11 15.55
N ALA A 216 -9.37 -2.43 16.70
CA ALA A 216 -10.35 -2.53 17.78
C ALA A 216 -10.55 -1.13 18.41
N PRO A 217 -11.29 -0.21 17.75
CA PRO A 217 -11.35 1.19 18.15
C PRO A 217 -12.04 1.43 19.50
N ALA A 218 -12.96 0.56 19.91
CA ALA A 218 -13.67 0.68 21.19
C ALA A 218 -12.94 0.02 22.38
N GLU A 219 -11.63 -0.22 22.27
CA GLU A 219 -10.86 -0.92 23.32
C GLU A 219 -10.47 0.00 24.50
N ASP A 220 -10.91 -0.39 25.71
CA ASP A 220 -10.86 0.44 26.92
C ASP A 220 -9.49 0.62 27.63
N THR A 221 -8.38 -0.01 27.22
CA THR A 221 -7.17 -0.11 28.08
C THR A 221 -6.52 1.24 28.43
N LYS A 222 -6.72 2.26 27.60
CA LYS A 222 -6.18 3.61 27.80
C LYS A 222 -7.21 4.65 28.26
N GLY A 223 -8.49 4.31 28.18
CA GLY A 223 -9.64 5.21 28.32
C GLY A 223 -10.83 4.61 27.57
N ALA A 224 -12.05 5.09 27.83
CA ALA A 224 -13.23 4.61 27.09
C ALA A 224 -13.06 4.90 25.59
N ASP A 225 -13.27 3.90 24.73
CA ASP A 225 -13.09 4.01 23.27
C ASP A 225 -11.71 4.57 22.84
N ALA A 226 -10.66 4.27 23.61
CA ALA A 226 -9.28 4.69 23.28
C ALA A 226 -8.70 3.90 22.10
N GLY A 227 -9.03 2.62 22.03
CA GLY A 227 -8.73 1.73 20.93
C GLY A 227 -7.36 1.06 20.98
N ALA A 228 -7.26 -0.01 20.21
CA ALA A 228 -6.05 -0.82 20.06
C ALA A 228 -5.96 -1.41 18.64
N ALA A 229 -4.75 -1.84 18.25
CA ALA A 229 -4.56 -2.75 17.12
C ALA A 229 -3.89 -4.04 17.60
N TYR A 230 -4.40 -5.19 17.17
CA TYR A 230 -3.92 -6.51 17.56
C TYR A 230 -3.13 -7.12 16.41
N VAL A 231 -1.89 -7.53 16.68
CA VAL A 231 -1.04 -8.25 15.71
C VAL A 231 -1.06 -9.73 16.03
N PHE A 232 -1.51 -10.52 15.07
CA PHE A 232 -1.41 -11.97 15.03
C PHE A 232 -0.38 -12.36 13.98
N GLY A 233 0.37 -13.44 14.20
CA GLY A 233 1.26 -13.96 13.16
C GLY A 233 1.41 -15.46 13.27
N GLU A 234 1.72 -16.06 12.13
CA GLU A 234 1.80 -17.51 11.96
C GLU A 234 2.98 -18.12 12.73
N ASN A 235 2.79 -19.34 13.23
CA ASN A 235 3.83 -20.17 13.81
C ASN A 235 3.53 -21.65 13.53
N GLY A 236 3.71 -22.08 12.27
CA GLY A 236 3.55 -23.48 11.86
C GLY A 236 2.09 -23.85 11.54
N GLY A 237 1.45 -23.07 10.67
CA GLY A 237 0.06 -23.25 10.24
C GLY A 237 -0.99 -22.77 11.25
N VAL A 238 -0.60 -22.09 12.32
CA VAL A 238 -1.49 -21.56 13.36
C VAL A 238 -1.08 -20.13 13.68
N PHE A 239 -2.05 -19.22 13.70
CA PHE A 239 -1.85 -17.81 14.05
C PHE A 239 -2.04 -17.61 15.55
N ALA A 240 -1.20 -16.79 16.16
CA ALA A 240 -1.30 -16.44 17.57
C ALA A 240 -1.14 -14.93 17.78
N GLN A 241 -1.84 -14.37 18.77
CA GLN A 241 -1.69 -12.96 19.17
C GLN A 241 -0.25 -12.73 19.64
N GLN A 242 0.54 -12.02 18.84
CA GLN A 242 1.91 -11.65 19.16
C GLN A 242 1.95 -10.36 20.00
N LYS A 243 1.03 -9.43 19.74
CA LYS A 243 1.05 -8.10 20.35
C LYS A 243 -0.33 -7.43 20.37
N LYS A 244 -0.58 -6.65 21.42
CA LYS A 244 -1.55 -5.54 21.45
C LYS A 244 -0.77 -4.23 21.34
N LEU A 245 -1.09 -3.42 20.33
CA LEU A 245 -0.55 -2.10 20.05
C LEU A 245 -1.49 -1.04 20.64
N LEU A 246 -0.91 -0.05 21.29
CA LEU A 246 -1.60 1.06 21.95
C LEU A 246 -0.76 2.32 21.71
N ALA A 247 -1.39 3.45 21.44
CA ALA A 247 -0.72 4.74 21.44
C ALA A 247 -0.18 5.05 22.85
N ALA A 248 1.07 5.51 22.95
CA ALA A 248 1.71 5.87 24.22
C ALA A 248 0.96 7.01 24.91
N ASP A 249 0.60 7.99 24.11
CA ASP A 249 -0.23 9.18 24.32
C ASP A 249 -1.71 8.84 24.52
N GLY A 250 -2.22 7.78 23.89
CA GLY A 250 -3.65 7.54 23.70
C GLY A 250 -4.57 7.70 24.94
N GLN A 251 -5.72 8.33 24.70
CA GLN A 251 -6.74 8.81 25.64
C GLN A 251 -8.14 8.30 25.25
N ALA A 252 -9.19 8.75 25.94
CA ALA A 252 -10.56 8.26 25.74
C ALA A 252 -11.25 8.97 24.55
N GLY A 253 -11.70 8.20 23.56
CA GLY A 253 -12.34 8.71 22.34
C GLY A 253 -11.46 8.68 21.10
N ASP A 254 -10.14 8.50 21.25
CA ASP A 254 -9.15 8.45 20.16
C ASP A 254 -9.49 7.44 19.05
N ARG A 255 -10.09 6.30 19.44
CA ARG A 255 -10.50 5.21 18.55
C ARG A 255 -9.36 4.63 17.71
N LEU A 256 -8.20 4.39 18.32
CA LEU A 256 -7.05 3.77 17.66
C LEU A 256 -7.40 2.40 17.07
N GLY A 257 -7.08 2.19 15.79
CA GLY A 257 -7.48 0.99 15.06
C GLY A 257 -8.87 1.08 14.42
N ALA A 258 -9.44 2.28 14.30
CA ALA A 258 -10.60 2.51 13.43
C ALA A 258 -10.29 2.14 11.97
N SER A 259 -9.04 2.35 11.55
CA SER A 259 -8.45 1.85 10.32
C SER A 259 -7.05 1.27 10.60
N VAL A 260 -6.61 0.30 9.77
CA VAL A 260 -5.27 -0.28 9.83
C VAL A 260 -4.72 -0.51 8.42
N GLY A 261 -3.41 -0.40 8.27
CA GLY A 261 -2.68 -0.77 7.06
C GLY A 261 -1.33 -1.37 7.43
N PHE A 262 -0.86 -2.37 6.68
CA PHE A 262 0.33 -3.15 7.05
C PHE A 262 1.24 -3.42 5.85
N SER A 263 2.54 -3.22 6.02
CA SER A 263 3.53 -3.57 5.00
C SER A 263 4.88 -3.92 5.64
N GLY A 264 5.43 -5.09 5.28
CA GLY A 264 6.72 -5.62 5.72
C GLY A 264 6.82 -5.85 7.24
N GLN A 265 7.16 -4.80 7.99
CA GLN A 265 7.34 -4.80 9.45
C GLN A 265 6.68 -3.56 10.11
N THR A 266 5.81 -2.86 9.39
CA THR A 266 5.22 -1.60 9.82
C THR A 266 3.70 -1.68 9.77
N VAL A 267 3.05 -1.40 10.90
CA VAL A 267 1.60 -1.18 11.01
C VAL A 267 1.36 0.32 11.08
N ILE A 268 0.47 0.85 10.25
CA ILE A 268 -0.20 2.13 10.48
C ILE A 268 -1.57 1.81 11.09
N ALA A 269 -1.94 2.50 12.17
CA ALA A 269 -3.27 2.44 12.75
C ALA A 269 -3.84 3.85 12.91
N GLY A 270 -5.03 4.10 12.37
CA GLY A 270 -5.73 5.38 12.45
C GLY A 270 -6.47 5.55 13.78
N ALA A 271 -6.54 6.80 14.25
CA ALA A 271 -7.18 7.24 15.49
C ALA A 271 -7.95 8.55 15.22
N PRO A 272 -9.09 8.51 14.51
CA PRO A 272 -9.78 9.70 14.02
C PRO A 272 -10.44 10.57 15.11
N GLY A 273 -10.46 10.12 16.37
CA GLY A 273 -10.94 10.91 17.51
C GLY A 273 -9.86 11.55 18.37
N ASP A 274 -8.59 11.40 18.00
CA ASP A 274 -7.45 11.93 18.76
C ASP A 274 -7.54 13.46 18.91
N ASP A 275 -7.57 13.94 20.16
CA ASP A 275 -7.85 15.35 20.49
C ASP A 275 -6.62 16.17 20.94
N ASP A 276 -5.42 15.58 20.95
CA ASP A 276 -4.17 16.24 21.40
C ASP A 276 -3.84 17.53 20.61
N ALA A 277 -4.25 17.58 19.33
CA ALA A 277 -4.07 18.73 18.44
C ALA A 277 -5.26 19.71 18.46
N GLY A 278 -6.39 19.32 19.06
CA GLY A 278 -7.69 19.95 18.96
C GLY A 278 -8.80 18.89 18.86
N ALA A 279 -10.01 19.21 19.28
CA ALA A 279 -11.14 18.26 19.35
C ALA A 279 -11.38 17.52 18.02
N ASP A 280 -11.30 16.19 18.04
CA ASP A 280 -11.48 15.30 16.87
C ASP A 280 -10.68 15.74 15.61
N VAL A 281 -9.49 16.32 15.78
CA VAL A 281 -8.55 16.55 14.65
C VAL A 281 -8.14 15.20 14.04
N GLY A 282 -7.89 14.22 14.92
CA GLY A 282 -7.48 12.87 14.53
C GLY A 282 -5.96 12.72 14.35
N ALA A 283 -5.50 11.48 14.47
CA ALA A 283 -4.12 11.07 14.32
C ALA A 283 -4.01 9.72 13.60
N ALA A 284 -2.80 9.38 13.18
CA ALA A 284 -2.44 8.00 12.82
C ALA A 284 -1.11 7.62 13.47
N TYR A 285 -0.85 6.33 13.63
CA TYR A 285 0.28 5.83 14.42
C TYR A 285 1.05 4.75 13.68
N ALA A 286 2.33 4.99 13.40
CA ALA A 286 3.24 3.95 12.90
C ALA A 286 3.81 3.14 14.07
N PHE A 287 3.59 1.83 14.06
CA PHE A 287 4.25 0.86 14.91
C PHE A 287 5.18 0.00 14.05
N VAL A 288 6.43 -0.16 14.47
CA VAL A 288 7.41 -1.03 13.79
C VAL A 288 7.77 -2.19 14.72
N GLY A 289 7.87 -3.40 14.15
CA GLY A 289 8.19 -4.59 14.92
C GLY A 289 8.21 -5.89 14.12
N ALA A 290 8.57 -6.96 14.82
CA ALA A 290 8.58 -8.32 14.32
C ALA A 290 8.37 -9.31 15.48
N GLY A 291 7.50 -10.31 15.28
CA GLY A 291 7.15 -11.24 16.34
C GLY A 291 6.55 -10.50 17.56
N PRO A 292 6.95 -10.82 18.79
CA PRO A 292 6.43 -10.16 19.99
C PRO A 292 7.02 -8.76 20.26
N VAL A 293 7.98 -8.28 19.44
CA VAL A 293 8.71 -7.02 19.69
C VAL A 293 8.20 -5.92 18.76
N TRP A 294 7.48 -4.95 19.34
CA TRP A 294 6.90 -3.81 18.63
C TRP A 294 7.05 -2.51 19.43
N SER A 295 7.22 -1.40 18.72
CA SER A 295 7.29 -0.04 19.29
C SER A 295 6.65 0.99 18.36
N GLN A 296 5.95 1.98 18.93
CA GLN A 296 5.51 3.19 18.23
C GLN A 296 6.73 3.98 17.73
N GLN A 297 6.79 4.22 16.42
CA GLN A 297 7.83 5.00 15.76
C GLN A 297 7.43 6.47 15.59
N LYS A 298 6.15 6.74 15.29
CA LYS A 298 5.65 8.05 14.88
C LYS A 298 4.15 8.20 15.20
N LYS A 299 3.75 9.37 15.70
CA LYS A 299 2.39 9.92 15.59
C LYS A 299 2.36 10.85 14.37
N PHE A 300 1.47 10.58 13.43
CA PHE A 300 1.13 11.42 12.30
C PHE A 300 -0.05 12.32 12.69
N VAL A 301 0.01 13.56 12.24
CA VAL A 301 -1.05 14.57 12.27
C VAL A 301 -0.89 15.38 10.99
N ALA A 302 -1.98 15.87 10.40
CA ALA A 302 -1.91 16.78 9.26
C ALA A 302 -1.27 18.12 9.68
N ALA A 303 -0.37 18.66 8.86
CA ALA A 303 0.28 19.95 9.14
C ALA A 303 -0.68 21.14 9.22
N ASP A 304 -1.87 21.05 8.60
CA ASP A 304 -2.94 22.06 8.61
C ASP A 304 -4.27 21.54 9.19
N GLY A 305 -4.23 20.44 9.96
CA GLY A 305 -5.40 19.80 10.54
C GLY A 305 -6.21 20.68 11.50
N GLN A 306 -7.53 20.61 11.39
CA GLN A 306 -8.52 21.39 12.14
C GLN A 306 -9.49 20.50 12.92
N ALA A 307 -10.18 21.10 13.90
CA ALA A 307 -11.05 20.37 14.81
C ALA A 307 -12.26 19.77 14.07
N GLY A 308 -12.38 18.44 14.10
CA GLY A 308 -13.39 17.67 13.38
C GLY A 308 -12.91 17.04 12.07
N ASP A 309 -11.70 17.34 11.57
CA ASP A 309 -11.19 16.82 10.28
C ASP A 309 -11.13 15.28 10.20
N ALA A 310 -11.10 14.59 11.35
CA ALA A 310 -11.07 13.14 11.48
C ALA A 310 -9.91 12.44 10.75
N PHE A 311 -8.71 13.04 10.79
CA PHE A 311 -7.49 12.48 10.22
C PHE A 311 -7.18 11.09 10.81
N GLY A 312 -6.98 10.09 9.95
CA GLY A 312 -6.86 8.69 10.38
C GLY A 312 -8.15 7.89 10.27
N ALA A 313 -9.23 8.44 9.68
CA ALA A 313 -10.43 7.67 9.38
C ALA A 313 -10.14 6.45 8.48
N ALA A 314 -9.25 6.63 7.50
CA ALA A 314 -8.68 5.57 6.66
C ALA A 314 -7.16 5.73 6.54
N VAL A 315 -6.44 4.61 6.41
CA VAL A 315 -4.98 4.57 6.22
C VAL A 315 -4.58 3.46 5.26
N ALA A 316 -3.53 3.68 4.47
CA ALA A 316 -2.89 2.67 3.65
C ALA A 316 -1.35 2.80 3.70
N LEU A 317 -0.62 1.74 3.34
CA LEU A 317 0.84 1.69 3.43
C LEU A 317 1.44 0.75 2.39
N GLU A 318 2.35 1.26 1.57
CA GLU A 318 3.23 0.46 0.70
C GLU A 318 4.69 0.74 1.08
N GLY A 319 5.37 -0.24 1.70
CA GLY A 319 6.79 -0.17 2.04
C GLY A 319 7.16 0.99 2.98
N ASP A 320 7.63 2.09 2.40
CA ASP A 320 8.06 3.33 3.06
C ASP A 320 7.09 4.53 2.85
N THR A 321 6.00 4.35 2.09
CA THR A 321 5.00 5.39 1.80
C THR A 321 3.66 5.05 2.46
N ALA A 322 3.22 5.90 3.38
CA ALA A 322 1.92 5.80 4.05
C ALA A 322 0.97 6.90 3.55
N VAL A 323 -0.31 6.59 3.43
CA VAL A 323 -1.36 7.56 3.10
C VAL A 323 -2.41 7.55 4.20
N VAL A 324 -2.89 8.74 4.58
CA VAL A 324 -3.89 8.93 5.62
C VAL A 324 -5.03 9.83 5.10
N GLY A 325 -6.26 9.37 5.25
CA GLY A 325 -7.46 10.14 4.92
C GLY A 325 -7.97 10.97 6.10
N ALA A 326 -8.49 12.16 5.80
CA ALA A 326 -9.23 13.03 6.72
C ALA A 326 -10.52 13.49 6.02
N PRO A 327 -11.59 12.66 6.01
CA PRO A 327 -12.76 12.88 5.18
C PRO A 327 -13.58 14.12 5.55
N LEU A 328 -13.44 14.63 6.77
CA LEU A 328 -14.12 15.85 7.20
C LEU A 328 -13.23 17.10 7.09
N ALA A 329 -12.05 16.97 6.48
CA ALA A 329 -11.14 18.10 6.27
C ALA A 329 -11.77 19.17 5.37
N ASN A 330 -11.72 20.42 5.81
CA ASN A 330 -12.34 21.56 5.13
C ASN A 330 -11.44 22.08 3.97
N ALA A 331 -11.06 21.20 3.04
CA ALA A 331 -9.95 21.40 2.11
C ALA A 331 -10.31 22.10 0.78
N ALA A 332 -11.44 21.70 0.15
CA ALA A 332 -11.99 22.37 -1.04
C ALA A 332 -13.33 23.09 -0.75
N GLY A 333 -13.93 22.79 0.40
CA GLY A 333 -15.26 23.22 0.83
C GLY A 333 -15.48 22.84 2.30
N ILE A 334 -16.73 22.88 2.76
CA ILE A 334 -17.07 22.31 4.08
C ILE A 334 -17.04 20.78 3.95
N ASP A 335 -16.36 20.09 4.87
CA ASP A 335 -16.30 18.63 4.98
C ASP A 335 -16.00 17.90 3.65
N ALA A 336 -15.24 18.55 2.77
CA ALA A 336 -14.90 18.07 1.43
C ALA A 336 -13.93 16.87 1.46
N GLY A 337 -13.08 16.80 2.49
CA GLY A 337 -12.09 15.76 2.71
C GLY A 337 -10.72 16.04 2.09
N ALA A 338 -9.71 15.29 2.52
CA ALA A 338 -8.35 15.32 1.99
C ALA A 338 -7.60 14.00 2.25
N GLY A 339 -6.67 13.66 1.37
CA GLY A 339 -5.61 12.68 1.65
C GLY A 339 -4.29 13.35 2.02
N TYR A 340 -3.44 12.68 2.80
CA TYR A 340 -2.10 13.13 3.17
C TYR A 340 -1.10 12.00 3.00
N VAL A 341 0.02 12.26 2.32
CA VAL A 341 1.08 11.29 2.04
C VAL A 341 2.26 11.55 2.96
N PHE A 342 2.76 10.48 3.58
CA PHE A 342 3.95 10.49 4.42
C PHE A 342 4.98 9.49 3.89
N ALA A 343 6.24 9.92 3.75
CA ALA A 343 7.34 9.06 3.33
C ALA A 343 8.33 8.83 4.48
N ARG A 344 8.91 7.62 4.52
CA ARG A 344 9.96 7.24 5.49
C ARG A 344 11.35 7.29 4.87
N ALA A 345 12.20 8.16 5.43
CA ALA A 345 13.64 8.14 5.20
C ALA A 345 14.34 7.44 6.38
N GLY A 346 14.56 6.12 6.25
CA GLY A 346 15.22 5.30 7.28
C GLY A 346 14.36 5.14 8.55
N LEU A 347 14.58 5.99 9.55
CA LEU A 347 13.76 6.01 10.78
C LEU A 347 12.85 7.23 10.91
N THR A 348 12.94 8.19 9.99
CA THR A 348 12.22 9.46 10.05
C THR A 348 11.05 9.45 9.05
N TRP A 349 9.85 9.77 9.53
CA TRP A 349 8.68 10.03 8.70
C TRP A 349 8.46 11.53 8.52
N ALA A 350 8.19 11.98 7.30
CA ALA A 350 7.80 13.35 6.96
C ALA A 350 6.52 13.35 6.10
N GLU A 351 5.70 14.40 6.23
CA GLU A 351 4.62 14.68 5.29
C GLU A 351 5.26 15.17 3.98
N VAL A 352 4.83 14.61 2.83
CA VAL A 352 5.42 14.89 1.50
C VAL A 352 4.38 15.33 0.47
N GLY A 353 3.09 15.19 0.76
CA GLY A 353 2.02 15.67 -0.12
C GLY A 353 0.67 15.73 0.58
N LYS A 354 -0.18 16.66 0.13
CA LYS A 354 -1.61 16.72 0.45
C LYS A 354 -2.38 16.55 -0.86
N LEU A 355 -3.31 15.60 -0.87
CA LEU A 355 -4.08 15.16 -2.03
C LEU A 355 -5.48 15.77 -1.94
N VAL A 356 -5.75 16.73 -2.84
CA VAL A 356 -7.05 17.37 -3.05
C VAL A 356 -7.20 17.57 -4.57
N PRO A 357 -8.18 16.95 -5.23
CA PRO A 357 -8.38 17.03 -6.66
C PRO A 357 -9.10 18.31 -7.07
N ALA A 358 -9.04 18.64 -8.36
CA ALA A 358 -9.74 19.77 -8.94
C ALA A 358 -11.24 19.45 -9.12
N GLY A 359 -12.11 20.28 -8.56
CA GLY A 359 -13.56 20.16 -8.71
C GLY A 359 -14.28 19.54 -7.52
N LEU A 360 -13.56 18.99 -6.54
CA LEU A 360 -14.11 18.53 -5.26
C LEU A 360 -14.99 19.60 -4.62
N GLY A 361 -16.19 19.21 -4.19
CA GLY A 361 -17.24 20.08 -3.68
C GLY A 361 -17.22 20.35 -2.18
N SER A 362 -18.34 20.12 -1.53
CA SER A 362 -18.55 20.22 -0.08
C SER A 362 -19.44 19.07 0.36
N ASP A 363 -19.04 18.41 1.45
CA ASP A 363 -19.56 17.13 1.95
C ASP A 363 -19.17 15.88 1.13
N ASP A 364 -18.44 16.01 0.02
CA ASP A 364 -17.94 14.91 -0.84
C ASP A 364 -17.14 13.82 -0.08
N ARG A 365 -16.46 14.24 1.02
CA ARG A 365 -15.68 13.42 1.96
C ARG A 365 -14.58 12.54 1.35
N LEU A 366 -13.72 13.16 0.54
CA LEU A 366 -12.50 12.57 0.01
C LEU A 366 -11.58 11.99 1.10
N GLY A 367 -11.11 10.76 0.90
CA GLY A 367 -10.29 10.05 1.87
C GLY A 367 -11.11 9.31 2.93
N THR A 368 -12.40 9.07 2.67
CA THR A 368 -13.21 8.13 3.46
C THR A 368 -12.66 6.69 3.33
N SER A 369 -12.11 6.36 2.17
CA SER A 369 -11.34 5.14 1.91
C SER A 369 -10.07 5.48 1.14
N VAL A 370 -9.03 4.64 1.28
CA VAL A 370 -7.66 4.89 0.80
C VAL A 370 -7.00 3.56 0.41
N SER A 371 -6.33 3.52 -0.75
CA SER A 371 -5.41 2.43 -1.11
C SER A 371 -4.19 2.96 -1.88
N ILE A 372 -3.08 2.22 -1.88
CA ILE A 372 -1.81 2.60 -2.54
C ILE A 372 -1.13 1.36 -3.15
N THR A 373 -0.66 1.47 -4.40
CA THR A 373 0.18 0.46 -5.06
C THR A 373 1.08 1.09 -6.13
N LYS A 374 2.34 0.66 -6.21
CA LYS A 374 3.36 1.07 -7.18
C LYS A 374 3.49 2.61 -7.33
N GLY A 375 3.35 3.37 -6.24
CA GLY A 375 3.39 4.85 -6.29
C GLY A 375 2.14 5.52 -6.87
N ARG A 376 1.02 4.79 -7.00
CA ARG A 376 -0.33 5.32 -7.28
C ARG A 376 -1.21 5.19 -6.03
N VAL A 377 -2.03 6.19 -5.77
CA VAL A 377 -2.94 6.28 -4.63
C VAL A 377 -4.36 6.47 -5.15
N ILE A 378 -5.32 5.73 -4.59
CA ILE A 378 -6.75 5.98 -4.79
C ILE A 378 -7.39 6.48 -3.50
N LEU A 379 -8.23 7.51 -3.61
CA LEU A 379 -9.00 8.08 -2.51
C LEU A 379 -10.49 8.05 -2.85
N GLY A 380 -11.30 7.42 -2.00
CA GLY A 380 -12.76 7.44 -2.13
C GLY A 380 -13.38 8.73 -1.60
N ALA A 381 -14.35 9.27 -2.34
CA ALA A 381 -15.17 10.43 -2.03
C ALA A 381 -16.64 10.04 -2.20
N LEU A 382 -17.17 9.32 -1.20
CA LEU A 382 -18.46 8.62 -1.29
C LEU A 382 -19.69 9.52 -1.54
N LEU A 383 -19.60 10.83 -1.33
CA LEU A 383 -20.71 11.77 -1.49
C LEU A 383 -20.51 12.76 -2.65
N ASP A 384 -19.52 12.55 -3.52
CA ASP A 384 -19.33 13.37 -4.73
C ASP A 384 -20.61 13.43 -5.59
N ASP A 385 -20.90 14.62 -6.10
CA ASP A 385 -22.14 14.97 -6.81
C ASP A 385 -22.05 14.78 -8.35
N THR A 386 -20.92 14.32 -8.91
CA THR A 386 -20.58 14.38 -10.36
C THR A 386 -21.58 13.62 -11.25
N LYS A 387 -22.05 12.45 -10.80
CA LYS A 387 -23.01 11.61 -11.54
C LYS A 387 -24.47 11.84 -11.14
N GLY A 388 -24.69 12.41 -9.96
CA GLY A 388 -25.97 12.48 -9.25
C GLY A 388 -25.69 12.86 -7.80
N SER A 389 -26.69 13.31 -7.05
CA SER A 389 -26.38 13.81 -5.70
C SER A 389 -26.00 12.68 -4.76
N ASN A 390 -24.81 12.76 -4.14
CA ASN A 390 -24.18 11.66 -3.40
C ASN A 390 -24.03 10.37 -4.24
N ALA A 391 -23.73 10.49 -5.54
CA ALA A 391 -23.37 9.36 -6.38
C ALA A 391 -22.08 8.70 -5.91
N GLY A 392 -21.11 9.54 -5.55
CA GLY A 392 -19.79 9.16 -5.12
C GLY A 392 -18.78 9.02 -6.26
N ALA A 393 -17.51 9.15 -5.89
CA ALA A 393 -16.35 9.15 -6.77
C ALA A 393 -15.15 8.46 -6.12
N ALA A 394 -14.16 8.09 -6.92
CA ALA A 394 -12.83 7.77 -6.44
C ALA A 394 -11.76 8.42 -7.31
N TYR A 395 -10.82 9.13 -6.70
CA TYR A 395 -9.78 9.89 -7.39
C TYR A 395 -8.44 9.16 -7.33
N VAL A 396 -7.72 9.09 -8.45
CA VAL A 396 -6.40 8.47 -8.55
C VAL A 396 -5.32 9.53 -8.69
N PHE A 397 -4.27 9.40 -7.89
CA PHE A 397 -3.11 10.26 -7.84
C PHE A 397 -1.83 9.46 -8.07
N THR A 398 -0.83 10.03 -8.76
CA THR A 398 0.47 9.40 -9.00
C THR A 398 1.62 10.28 -8.51
N GLU A 399 2.72 9.67 -8.06
CA GLU A 399 3.94 10.37 -7.67
C GLU A 399 4.62 11.03 -8.90
N SER A 400 4.55 12.36 -8.96
CA SER A 400 5.02 13.20 -10.06
C SER A 400 6.20 14.07 -9.64
N GLY A 401 7.42 13.51 -9.73
CA GLY A 401 8.66 14.21 -9.38
C GLY A 401 8.81 14.40 -7.85
N PRO A 402 8.85 15.65 -7.33
CA PRO A 402 8.95 15.92 -5.89
C PRO A 402 7.58 16.00 -5.18
N GLY A 403 6.49 15.53 -5.80
CA GLY A 403 5.12 15.67 -5.29
C GLY A 403 4.15 14.70 -5.95
N TRP A 404 2.87 15.06 -5.98
CA TRP A 404 1.78 14.22 -6.47
C TRP A 404 0.88 14.97 -7.45
N SER A 405 0.47 14.30 -8.52
CA SER A 405 -0.56 14.76 -9.46
C SER A 405 -1.87 14.06 -9.18
N GLU A 406 -2.98 14.77 -9.40
CA GLU A 406 -4.25 14.12 -9.76
C GLU A 406 -4.13 13.67 -11.21
N ASP A 407 -4.44 12.40 -11.46
CA ASP A 407 -4.41 11.83 -12.81
C ASP A 407 -5.83 11.60 -13.33
N LEU A 408 -6.75 11.09 -12.48
CA LEU A 408 -8.05 10.57 -12.90
C LEU A 408 -9.15 10.73 -11.84
N LEU A 409 -10.37 10.95 -12.33
CA LEU A 409 -11.63 10.74 -11.61
C LEU A 409 -12.29 9.45 -12.11
N LEU A 410 -12.52 8.50 -11.21
CA LEU A 410 -13.31 7.29 -11.44
C LEU A 410 -14.73 7.50 -10.92
N VAL A 411 -15.71 7.10 -11.73
CA VAL A 411 -17.14 7.04 -11.40
C VAL A 411 -17.70 5.80 -12.11
N ALA A 412 -18.71 5.15 -11.51
CA ALA A 412 -19.41 4.04 -12.16
C ALA A 412 -20.13 4.51 -13.43
N GLY A 413 -20.18 3.68 -14.49
CA GLY A 413 -20.75 4.02 -15.79
C GLY A 413 -22.25 4.31 -15.75
N ASP A 414 -22.98 3.43 -15.09
CA ASP A 414 -24.38 3.49 -14.66
C ASP A 414 -24.67 4.55 -13.58
N GLY A 415 -23.78 4.68 -12.60
CA GLY A 415 -23.99 5.30 -11.29
C GLY A 415 -24.88 6.55 -11.24
N THR A 416 -25.77 6.57 -10.24
CA THR A 416 -26.90 7.47 -10.04
C THR A 416 -26.83 8.22 -8.70
N ALA A 417 -27.94 8.71 -8.14
CA ALA A 417 -27.95 9.62 -7.00
C ALA A 417 -28.27 8.90 -5.67
N GLY A 418 -27.23 8.42 -4.99
CA GLY A 418 -27.30 7.83 -3.65
C GLY A 418 -26.40 6.61 -3.44
N ASP A 419 -25.87 6.04 -4.52
CA ASP A 419 -25.16 4.76 -4.61
C ASP A 419 -23.89 4.68 -3.72
N ALA A 420 -23.34 5.83 -3.35
CA ALA A 420 -22.16 6.01 -2.49
C ALA A 420 -20.89 5.30 -3.00
N PHE A 421 -20.65 5.38 -4.31
CA PHE A 421 -19.43 4.90 -4.97
C PHE A 421 -18.17 5.53 -4.35
N GLY A 422 -17.16 4.72 -4.02
CA GLY A 422 -15.98 5.21 -3.30
C GLY A 422 -16.11 5.12 -1.78
N PHE A 423 -17.19 4.53 -1.25
CA PHE A 423 -17.23 4.14 0.16
C PHE A 423 -16.03 3.25 0.54
N SER A 424 -15.67 2.32 -0.34
CA SER A 424 -14.51 1.44 -0.19
C SER A 424 -13.69 1.41 -1.50
N VAL A 425 -12.36 1.32 -1.38
CA VAL A 425 -11.44 1.24 -2.53
C VAL A 425 -10.28 0.29 -2.23
N ALA A 426 -9.84 -0.45 -3.24
CA ALA A 426 -8.59 -1.21 -3.21
C ALA A 426 -7.90 -1.22 -4.58
N MET A 427 -6.58 -1.37 -4.60
CA MET A 427 -5.80 -1.51 -5.83
C MET A 427 -4.75 -2.62 -5.70
N ASP A 428 -4.53 -3.35 -6.79
CA ASP A 428 -3.29 -4.10 -7.00
C ASP A 428 -2.82 -3.91 -8.45
N GLY A 429 -1.59 -3.43 -8.59
CA GLY A 429 -0.96 -3.09 -9.86
C GLY A 429 -1.79 -2.14 -10.70
N GLU A 430 -2.32 -2.67 -11.81
CA GLU A 430 -3.10 -1.95 -12.82
C GLU A 430 -4.61 -2.13 -12.64
N THR A 431 -5.04 -2.81 -11.57
CA THR A 431 -6.46 -3.02 -11.23
C THR A 431 -6.84 -2.16 -10.04
N ALA A 432 -7.97 -1.45 -10.14
CA ALA A 432 -8.66 -0.84 -9.01
C ALA A 432 -10.06 -1.45 -8.86
N ILE A 433 -10.54 -1.60 -7.63
CA ILE A 433 -11.93 -1.93 -7.33
C ILE A 433 -12.50 -0.85 -6.41
N VAL A 434 -13.75 -0.46 -6.65
CA VAL A 434 -14.46 0.58 -5.91
C VAL A 434 -15.86 0.10 -5.53
N GLY A 435 -16.19 0.13 -4.25
CA GLY A 435 -17.52 -0.25 -3.75
C GLY A 435 -18.51 0.91 -3.75
N ALA A 436 -19.76 0.60 -4.10
CA ALA A 436 -20.95 1.46 -4.07
C ALA A 436 -22.03 0.72 -3.25
N TYR A 437 -21.91 0.77 -1.92
CA TYR A 437 -22.69 -0.10 -1.03
C TYR A 437 -24.18 0.27 -0.92
N LEU A 438 -24.60 1.41 -1.47
CA LEU A 438 -26.00 1.86 -1.50
C LEU A 438 -26.62 1.75 -2.89
N GLU A 439 -25.89 1.20 -3.87
CA GLU A 439 -26.41 0.90 -5.21
C GLU A 439 -27.66 -0.01 -5.13
N ASP A 440 -28.64 0.25 -6.00
CA ASP A 440 -30.05 -0.09 -5.82
C ASP A 440 -30.77 -0.72 -7.04
N ASP A 441 -30.13 -0.81 -8.23
CA ASP A 441 -30.66 -1.51 -9.42
C ASP A 441 -30.76 -3.03 -9.20
N ALA A 442 -29.85 -3.62 -8.40
CA ALA A 442 -29.95 -5.01 -7.94
C ALA A 442 -31.05 -5.23 -6.86
N GLY A 443 -31.54 -4.14 -6.25
CA GLY A 443 -32.47 -4.13 -5.13
C GLY A 443 -32.06 -3.08 -4.09
N THR A 444 -33.00 -2.51 -3.34
CA THR A 444 -32.75 -1.31 -2.49
C THR A 444 -31.57 -1.46 -1.52
N ASN A 445 -30.46 -0.77 -1.81
CA ASN A 445 -29.15 -0.87 -1.14
C ASN A 445 -28.57 -2.30 -1.10
N ALA A 446 -28.84 -3.14 -2.10
CA ALA A 446 -28.20 -4.45 -2.24
C ALA A 446 -26.67 -4.27 -2.36
N GLY A 447 -26.24 -3.21 -3.05
CA GLY A 447 -24.85 -2.78 -3.15
C GLY A 447 -24.06 -3.49 -4.25
N SER A 448 -23.14 -2.76 -4.86
CA SER A 448 -22.39 -3.18 -6.05
C SER A 448 -20.93 -2.72 -5.96
N ALA A 449 -20.06 -3.25 -6.82
CA ALA A 449 -18.67 -2.82 -6.89
C ALA A 449 -18.07 -2.90 -8.30
N TYR A 450 -17.27 -1.91 -8.67
CA TYR A 450 -16.82 -1.68 -10.04
C TYR A 450 -15.31 -1.86 -10.17
N LEU A 451 -14.90 -2.58 -11.20
CA LEU A 451 -13.51 -2.94 -11.48
C LEU A 451 -12.95 -2.17 -12.66
N PHE A 452 -11.99 -1.30 -12.38
CA PHE A 452 -11.29 -0.49 -13.35
C PHE A 452 -9.90 -1.06 -13.66
N VAL A 453 -9.50 -0.97 -14.92
CA VAL A 453 -8.13 -1.23 -15.36
C VAL A 453 -7.49 0.10 -15.77
N LEU A 454 -6.30 0.36 -15.21
CA LEU A 454 -5.59 1.64 -15.23
C LEU A 454 -4.22 1.46 -15.92
N LYS A 455 -4.24 1.49 -17.24
CA LYS A 455 -3.08 1.25 -18.12
C LYS A 455 -2.47 2.57 -18.62
N SER A 456 -1.16 2.62 -18.79
CA SER A 456 -0.47 3.79 -19.31
C SER A 456 -0.75 4.00 -20.80
N GLU A 457 -0.89 5.27 -21.21
CA GLU A 457 -0.94 5.68 -22.62
C GLU A 457 0.41 5.50 -23.31
N ASN A 458 0.43 5.66 -24.63
CA ASN A 458 1.65 5.57 -25.42
C ASN A 458 2.56 6.77 -25.09
N GLY A 459 3.85 6.50 -24.83
CA GLY A 459 4.86 7.48 -24.43
C GLY A 459 5.19 7.43 -22.94
N GLU A 460 4.34 6.80 -22.13
CA GLU A 460 4.61 6.59 -20.70
C GLU A 460 5.59 5.46 -20.43
N ALA A 461 6.27 5.51 -19.29
CA ALA A 461 7.22 4.48 -18.89
C ALA A 461 6.54 3.14 -18.53
N CYS A 462 7.17 2.03 -18.89
CA CYS A 462 6.66 0.67 -18.67
C CYS A 462 7.74 -0.33 -18.31
N THR A 463 7.31 -1.44 -17.69
CA THR A 463 8.16 -2.62 -17.40
C THR A 463 7.64 -3.90 -18.03
N THR A 464 6.37 -3.92 -18.48
CA THR A 464 5.73 -5.08 -19.12
C THR A 464 4.77 -4.60 -20.21
N ALA A 465 4.52 -5.44 -21.20
CA ALA A 465 3.44 -5.26 -22.19
C ALA A 465 2.06 -5.04 -21.53
N ALA A 466 1.82 -5.65 -20.37
CA ALA A 466 0.53 -5.62 -19.69
C ALA A 466 0.15 -4.22 -19.14
N SER A 467 1.13 -3.42 -18.69
CA SER A 467 0.88 -2.08 -18.15
C SER A 467 0.45 -1.05 -19.21
N CYS A 468 0.71 -1.33 -20.49
CA CYS A 468 0.41 -0.42 -21.59
C CYS A 468 -1.00 -0.62 -22.16
N ALA A 469 -1.65 0.47 -22.54
CA ALA A 469 -2.99 0.45 -23.15
C ALA A 469 -3.00 -0.32 -24.48
N SER A 470 -1.97 -0.12 -25.29
CA SER A 470 -1.73 -0.81 -26.57
C SER A 470 -1.42 -2.30 -26.44
N GLY A 471 -0.93 -2.74 -25.27
CA GLY A 471 -0.34 -4.07 -25.09
C GLY A 471 1.12 -4.18 -25.52
N PHE A 472 1.82 -3.08 -25.83
CA PHE A 472 3.23 -3.09 -26.23
C PHE A 472 4.10 -2.20 -25.34
N CYS A 473 5.21 -2.75 -24.85
CA CYS A 473 6.21 -2.07 -24.05
C CYS A 473 7.57 -2.29 -24.71
N VAL A 474 8.14 -1.24 -25.31
CA VAL A 474 9.34 -1.26 -26.15
C VAL A 474 10.28 -0.17 -25.66
N ASP A 475 11.59 -0.45 -25.53
CA ASP A 475 12.58 0.48 -24.95
C ASP A 475 12.26 0.98 -23.51
N GLY A 476 11.35 0.31 -22.80
CA GLY A 476 10.82 0.77 -21.51
C GLY A 476 9.74 1.85 -21.61
N VAL A 477 9.17 2.04 -22.80
CA VAL A 477 8.10 2.99 -23.13
C VAL A 477 6.89 2.25 -23.72
N CYS A 478 5.68 2.65 -23.31
CA CYS A 478 4.44 2.13 -23.89
C CYS A 478 4.29 2.59 -25.33
N CYS A 479 4.14 1.65 -26.25
CA CYS A 479 4.29 1.89 -27.68
C CYS A 479 2.99 1.68 -28.45
N ASP A 480 2.77 2.41 -29.54
CA ASP A 480 1.59 2.24 -30.42
C ASP A 480 1.50 0.88 -31.12
N SER A 481 2.63 0.16 -31.21
CA SER A 481 2.80 -1.10 -31.92
C SER A 481 3.97 -1.91 -31.33
N ALA A 482 4.20 -3.12 -31.83
CA ALA A 482 5.20 -4.04 -31.29
C ALA A 482 6.66 -3.68 -31.61
N CYS A 483 6.91 -2.74 -32.55
CA CYS A 483 8.23 -2.48 -33.15
C CYS A 483 8.91 -3.75 -33.69
N ASP A 484 8.18 -4.49 -34.52
CA ASP A 484 8.58 -5.74 -35.17
C ASP A 484 8.66 -5.63 -36.71
N LEU A 485 8.76 -4.41 -37.27
CA LEU A 485 8.91 -4.18 -38.71
C LEU A 485 10.36 -4.42 -39.17
N GLY A 486 11.34 -4.29 -38.25
CA GLY A 486 12.70 -4.74 -38.45
C GLY A 486 13.59 -4.63 -37.21
N VAL A 487 14.85 -5.07 -37.32
CA VAL A 487 15.89 -5.00 -36.27
C VAL A 487 16.42 -3.58 -36.00
N CYS A 488 15.68 -2.56 -36.46
CA CYS A 488 16.04 -1.14 -36.46
C CYS A 488 14.85 -0.24 -36.07
N ASP A 489 13.85 -0.79 -35.41
CA ASP A 489 12.73 0.00 -34.87
C ASP A 489 13.01 0.42 -33.43
N THR A 490 12.43 1.56 -33.02
CA THR A 490 12.56 2.09 -31.65
C THR A 490 11.31 2.87 -31.26
N CYS A 491 11.00 2.88 -29.96
CA CYS A 491 9.84 3.59 -29.41
C CYS A 491 10.16 4.61 -28.31
N SER A 492 11.41 4.70 -27.83
CA SER A 492 11.82 5.82 -26.97
C SER A 492 12.65 6.86 -27.72
N ALA A 493 12.42 8.13 -27.42
CA ALA A 493 13.25 9.23 -27.89
C ALA A 493 14.70 9.15 -27.37
N ALA A 494 14.95 8.37 -26.31
CA ALA A 494 16.29 8.09 -25.78
C ALA A 494 17.09 7.10 -26.65
N THR A 495 16.41 6.15 -27.31
CA THR A 495 17.00 5.12 -28.19
C THR A 495 16.97 5.50 -29.67
N GLY A 496 16.13 6.45 -30.07
CA GLY A 496 16.23 7.13 -31.37
C GLY A 496 14.91 7.62 -31.96
N ALA A 497 13.77 7.38 -31.29
CA ALA A 497 12.47 7.72 -31.84
C ALA A 497 12.25 9.25 -31.98
N ASN A 498 11.36 9.64 -32.89
CA ASN A 498 10.99 11.06 -33.07
C ASN A 498 10.30 11.65 -31.83
N MET A 499 9.64 10.80 -31.04
CA MET A 499 9.05 11.06 -29.73
C MET A 499 8.79 9.73 -29.03
N ASP A 500 8.73 9.71 -27.70
CA ASP A 500 8.37 8.52 -26.95
C ASP A 500 6.94 8.04 -27.31
N GLY A 501 6.77 6.73 -27.50
CA GLY A 501 5.48 6.06 -27.66
C GLY A 501 4.97 5.87 -29.09
N ALA A 502 5.57 6.54 -30.07
CA ALA A 502 5.34 6.26 -31.48
C ALA A 502 6.44 5.34 -31.98
N CYS A 503 6.10 4.14 -32.47
CA CYS A 503 7.12 3.27 -33.04
C CYS A 503 7.68 3.90 -34.32
N THR A 504 9.00 3.98 -34.43
CA THR A 504 9.65 4.63 -35.59
C THR A 504 10.80 3.81 -36.16
N LEU A 505 10.76 3.71 -37.48
CA LEU A 505 11.70 3.02 -38.35
C LEU A 505 12.99 3.85 -38.49
N LEU A 506 14.12 3.38 -37.97
CA LEU A 506 15.37 4.14 -38.03
C LEU A 506 16.01 4.11 -39.42
N THR A 507 16.73 5.19 -39.73
CA THR A 507 17.58 5.29 -40.92
C THR A 507 18.90 6.00 -40.59
N GLY A 508 20.02 5.42 -41.03
CA GLY A 508 21.37 5.97 -40.85
C GLY A 508 21.99 5.83 -39.45
N THR A 509 21.29 5.22 -38.50
CA THR A 509 21.86 4.78 -37.21
C THR A 509 22.70 3.52 -37.37
N ALA A 510 23.64 3.30 -36.44
CA ALA A 510 24.34 2.03 -36.32
C ALA A 510 23.40 0.96 -35.72
N CYS A 511 23.55 -0.28 -36.17
CA CYS A 511 22.84 -1.45 -35.69
C CYS A 511 23.78 -2.66 -35.65
N ASP A 512 23.21 -3.85 -35.44
CA ASP A 512 23.87 -5.16 -35.51
C ASP A 512 22.85 -6.11 -36.17
N ASP A 513 23.24 -6.81 -37.23
CA ASP A 513 22.39 -7.80 -37.92
C ASP A 513 22.76 -9.26 -37.57
N GLY A 514 23.77 -9.45 -36.71
CA GLY A 514 24.33 -10.73 -36.29
C GLY A 514 25.59 -11.16 -37.04
N ASP A 515 26.06 -10.44 -38.07
CA ASP A 515 27.29 -10.79 -38.80
C ASP A 515 28.55 -10.37 -38.03
N ALA A 516 29.29 -11.35 -37.50
CA ALA A 516 30.35 -11.14 -36.51
C ALA A 516 31.57 -10.26 -36.92
N CYS A 517 31.74 -9.85 -38.19
CA CYS A 517 32.88 -9.02 -38.62
C CYS A 517 32.56 -8.03 -39.76
N THR A 518 31.72 -7.05 -39.47
CA THR A 518 31.45 -5.88 -40.32
C THR A 518 32.09 -4.60 -39.76
N VAL A 519 32.09 -3.53 -40.55
CA VAL A 519 32.53 -2.18 -40.15
C VAL A 519 31.30 -1.28 -40.11
N GLY A 520 30.52 -1.41 -39.03
CA GLY A 520 29.39 -0.56 -38.70
C GLY A 520 28.19 -0.79 -39.61
N ASP A 521 27.35 -1.75 -39.24
CA ASP A 521 26.07 -2.01 -39.89
C ASP A 521 25.14 -0.81 -39.73
N THR A 522 24.30 -0.55 -40.72
CA THR A 522 23.45 0.65 -40.72
C THR A 522 22.00 0.35 -41.03
N CYS A 523 21.10 0.99 -40.30
CA CYS A 523 19.67 0.91 -40.56
C CYS A 523 19.35 1.60 -41.89
N THR A 524 18.86 0.85 -42.87
CA THR A 524 18.36 1.38 -44.15
C THR A 524 16.96 0.86 -44.39
N GLU A 525 15.97 1.77 -44.43
CA GLU A 525 14.55 1.45 -44.57
C GLU A 525 14.05 0.40 -43.53
N GLY A 526 14.54 0.49 -42.28
CA GLY A 526 14.18 -0.41 -41.16
C GLY A 526 14.86 -1.77 -41.16
N ILE A 527 15.62 -2.10 -42.20
CA ILE A 527 16.45 -3.30 -42.25
C ILE A 527 17.84 -2.89 -41.79
N CYS A 528 18.43 -3.60 -40.82
CA CYS A 528 19.87 -3.45 -40.57
C CYS A 528 20.61 -4.03 -41.77
N THR A 529 21.46 -3.23 -42.39
CA THR A 529 22.20 -3.60 -43.59
C THR A 529 23.67 -3.76 -43.26
N SER A 530 24.19 -4.96 -43.52
CA SER A 530 25.56 -5.37 -43.20
C SER A 530 26.60 -4.37 -43.68
N GLY A 531 27.46 -3.98 -42.73
CA GLY A 531 28.57 -3.07 -42.95
C GLY A 531 29.66 -3.70 -43.81
N ALA A 532 30.64 -2.89 -44.22
CA ALA A 532 31.75 -3.39 -45.03
C ALA A 532 32.55 -4.48 -44.25
N PRO A 533 32.80 -5.68 -44.81
CA PRO A 533 33.51 -6.73 -44.10
C PRO A 533 34.87 -6.30 -43.55
N LYS A 534 35.14 -6.67 -42.30
CA LYS A 534 36.31 -6.27 -41.53
C LYS A 534 37.47 -7.25 -41.78
N ASP A 535 38.52 -6.77 -42.45
CA ASP A 535 39.71 -7.58 -42.74
C ASP A 535 40.54 -7.81 -41.45
N CYS A 536 40.37 -8.99 -40.85
CA CYS A 536 41.14 -9.43 -39.68
C CYS A 536 42.53 -10.00 -40.02
N GLY A 537 42.91 -10.03 -41.31
CA GLY A 537 44.20 -10.57 -41.77
C GLY A 537 44.35 -12.06 -41.51
N ALA A 538 45.18 -12.40 -40.51
CA ALA A 538 45.40 -13.79 -40.05
C ALA A 538 44.66 -14.12 -38.75
N GLY A 539 44.03 -13.14 -38.09
CA GLY A 539 43.29 -13.33 -36.86
C GLY A 539 41.90 -13.92 -37.07
N ALA A 540 41.38 -14.59 -36.04
CA ALA A 540 40.02 -15.12 -36.04
C ALA A 540 38.97 -14.00 -35.83
N CYS A 541 37.75 -14.24 -36.30
CA CYS A 541 36.60 -13.39 -36.06
C CYS A 541 35.67 -14.02 -35.01
N MET A 542 35.32 -13.27 -33.96
CA MET A 542 34.29 -13.65 -32.98
C MET A 542 33.56 -12.39 -32.48
N ASP A 543 32.25 -12.46 -32.33
CA ASP A 543 31.36 -11.48 -31.66
C ASP A 543 31.71 -9.99 -31.92
N GLY A 544 31.71 -9.60 -33.20
CA GLY A 544 31.95 -8.21 -33.66
C GLY A 544 33.44 -7.81 -33.78
N GLN A 545 34.37 -8.68 -33.37
CA GLN A 545 35.77 -8.33 -33.15
C GLN A 545 36.76 -9.22 -33.90
N CYS A 546 37.79 -8.58 -34.47
CA CYS A 546 38.97 -9.27 -34.97
C CYS A 546 39.89 -9.56 -33.79
N MET A 547 40.04 -10.84 -33.44
CA MET A 547 40.93 -11.29 -32.38
C MET A 547 42.39 -11.21 -32.82
N THR A 548 43.31 -10.88 -31.91
CA THR A 548 44.75 -10.94 -32.19
C THR A 548 45.32 -12.31 -31.77
N GLU A 549 46.52 -12.65 -32.24
CA GLU A 549 47.20 -13.89 -31.83
C GLU A 549 47.52 -13.96 -30.32
N ALA A 550 47.36 -12.85 -29.56
CA ALA A 550 47.49 -12.84 -28.11
C ALA A 550 46.23 -13.33 -27.37
N ASP A 551 45.05 -13.21 -27.98
CA ASP A 551 43.76 -13.42 -27.31
C ASP A 551 43.26 -14.87 -27.41
N ALA A 552 43.73 -15.61 -28.42
CA ALA A 552 43.39 -17.02 -28.66
C ALA A 552 44.21 -18.03 -27.82
N GLY A 553 44.96 -17.57 -26.82
CA GLY A 553 46.02 -18.34 -26.15
C GLY A 553 45.77 -18.75 -24.69
N ALA A 554 44.56 -18.53 -24.15
CA ALA A 554 44.28 -18.66 -22.72
C ALA A 554 43.37 -19.85 -22.36
N ASP A 555 43.85 -21.08 -22.58
CA ASP A 555 43.59 -22.26 -21.70
C ASP A 555 44.35 -23.51 -22.20
N ALA A 556 45.64 -23.64 -21.84
CA ALA A 556 46.42 -24.89 -21.90
C ALA A 556 47.73 -24.81 -21.08
N ASP A 557 47.67 -25.30 -19.84
CA ASP A 557 48.72 -25.56 -18.83
C ASP A 557 50.21 -25.61 -19.24
N ALA A 558 51.09 -25.08 -18.36
CA ALA A 558 51.97 -25.93 -17.52
C ALA A 558 52.92 -25.12 -16.59
N GLU A 559 52.92 -25.41 -15.28
CA GLU A 559 54.12 -25.28 -14.45
C GLU A 559 54.94 -26.59 -14.48
N SER A 560 56.21 -26.52 -14.10
CA SER A 560 57.15 -27.65 -14.13
C SER A 560 57.00 -28.61 -12.94
N ASP A 561 57.12 -29.92 -13.18
CA ASP A 561 58.32 -30.63 -12.69
C ASP A 561 58.62 -31.99 -13.38
N ALA A 562 59.80 -32.53 -13.11
CA ALA A 562 60.45 -33.59 -13.89
C ALA A 562 59.89 -35.04 -13.74
N GLY A 563 59.97 -35.82 -14.83
CA GLY A 563 59.79 -37.28 -14.85
C GLY A 563 60.27 -37.91 -16.18
N ALA A 564 61.03 -39.01 -16.13
CA ALA A 564 61.77 -39.55 -17.28
C ALA A 564 61.12 -40.77 -17.96
N ASP A 565 61.67 -41.09 -19.14
CA ASP A 565 61.71 -42.37 -19.86
C ASP A 565 60.51 -42.87 -20.70
N ALA A 566 60.72 -42.76 -22.01
CA ALA A 566 60.64 -43.82 -23.03
C ALA A 566 59.29 -44.30 -23.61
N ALA A 567 59.14 -44.05 -24.93
CA ALA A 567 58.78 -44.99 -26.01
C ALA A 567 57.45 -45.79 -25.98
N ALA A 568 56.81 -46.13 -27.10
CA ALA A 568 56.86 -45.65 -28.49
C ALA A 568 55.69 -46.32 -29.26
N ASP A 569 55.35 -45.78 -30.44
CA ASP A 569 54.54 -46.42 -31.50
C ASP A 569 53.06 -46.79 -31.15
N ALA A 570 52.14 -46.98 -32.09
CA ALA A 570 51.90 -46.38 -33.42
C ALA A 570 50.49 -46.83 -33.90
N ASP A 571 49.93 -46.11 -34.88
CA ASP A 571 48.90 -46.58 -35.85
C ASP A 571 47.51 -47.04 -35.32
N ALA A 572 46.43 -47.11 -36.12
CA ALA A 572 45.99 -46.34 -37.30
C ALA A 572 44.52 -46.70 -37.62
N ASP A 573 43.86 -45.88 -38.47
CA ASP A 573 42.59 -46.10 -39.20
C ASP A 573 41.29 -46.37 -38.38
N ALA A 574 40.09 -45.81 -38.66
CA ALA A 574 39.41 -45.24 -39.83
C ALA A 574 38.34 -46.18 -40.47
N GLY A 575 37.30 -45.57 -41.07
CA GLY A 575 36.09 -46.26 -41.57
C GLY A 575 34.96 -46.28 -40.53
N ALA A 576 33.97 -45.38 -40.46
CA ALA A 576 33.18 -44.61 -41.45
C ALA A 576 31.87 -45.30 -41.91
N ASP A 577 30.94 -44.44 -42.34
CA ASP A 577 29.66 -44.68 -43.03
C ASP A 577 28.49 -45.35 -42.25
N ALA A 578 27.20 -45.01 -42.44
CA ALA A 578 26.44 -43.75 -42.69
C ALA A 578 24.95 -44.10 -42.97
N GLU A 579 24.07 -43.09 -43.13
CA GLU A 579 22.65 -43.16 -43.60
C GLU A 579 21.62 -43.87 -42.66
N ALA A 580 20.55 -43.21 -42.15
CA ALA A 580 19.28 -42.75 -42.78
C ALA A 580 18.29 -43.92 -43.07
N ASP A 581 16.95 -43.88 -42.92
CA ASP A 581 15.91 -42.87 -42.56
C ASP A 581 14.56 -43.61 -42.24
N ALA A 582 13.42 -43.10 -41.73
CA ALA A 582 12.95 -41.82 -41.13
C ALA A 582 11.54 -42.03 -40.45
N ASP A 583 10.86 -40.94 -40.04
CA ASP A 583 9.40 -40.73 -39.86
C ASP A 583 8.53 -41.60 -38.91
N VAL A 584 8.41 -41.16 -37.64
CA VAL A 584 7.21 -40.49 -37.03
C VAL A 584 5.82 -40.89 -37.59
N PRO A 585 4.81 -41.35 -36.77
CA PRO A 585 4.14 -40.46 -35.79
C PRO A 585 3.46 -41.03 -34.51
N ALA A 586 3.32 -40.13 -33.53
CA ALA A 586 2.19 -39.89 -32.60
C ALA A 586 1.72 -40.92 -31.51
N GLU A 587 1.83 -40.44 -30.26
CA GLU A 587 0.88 -40.52 -29.12
C GLU A 587 0.79 -41.72 -28.14
N GLU A 588 0.37 -41.34 -26.91
CA GLU A 588 0.08 -42.09 -25.67
C GLU A 588 1.20 -42.88 -24.92
N GLY A 589 1.25 -42.66 -23.59
CA GLY A 589 0.77 -43.75 -22.73
C GLY A 589 1.73 -44.57 -21.84
N VAL A 590 2.74 -43.97 -21.20
CA VAL A 590 3.35 -44.38 -19.89
C VAL A 590 3.20 -45.85 -19.43
N ARG A 591 4.32 -46.63 -19.32
CA ARG A 591 4.67 -47.45 -18.12
C ARG A 591 6.01 -48.23 -18.16
N LEU A 592 6.73 -48.13 -17.02
CA LEU A 592 7.59 -49.13 -16.34
C LEU A 592 9.00 -49.52 -16.85
N SER A 593 9.95 -49.46 -15.90
CA SER A 593 11.25 -50.21 -15.79
C SER A 593 12.39 -49.91 -16.77
N GLY A 594 13.69 -50.00 -16.38
CA GLY A 594 14.24 -50.12 -15.02
C GLY A 594 15.70 -50.64 -14.93
N GLY A 595 16.56 -49.97 -14.14
CA GLY A 595 17.93 -50.39 -13.77
C GLY A 595 19.02 -50.07 -14.83
N ALA A 596 20.34 -50.07 -14.52
CA ALA A 596 21.05 -50.10 -13.22
C ALA A 596 22.53 -49.64 -13.37
N CYS A 597 23.25 -49.47 -12.24
CA CYS A 597 24.70 -49.28 -11.99
C CYS A 597 25.71 -49.74 -13.09
N HIS A 598 26.95 -49.22 -13.23
CA HIS A 598 27.85 -48.34 -12.43
C HIS A 598 29.01 -47.85 -13.38
N THR A 599 29.70 -46.71 -13.23
CA THR A 599 30.85 -46.47 -12.30
C THR A 599 31.39 -45.01 -12.39
N SER A 600 32.04 -44.57 -11.30
CA SER A 600 32.99 -43.43 -11.12
C SER A 600 34.02 -43.17 -12.25
N ARG A 601 34.66 -41.98 -12.42
CA ARG A 601 34.85 -40.73 -11.61
C ARG A 601 35.21 -39.59 -12.61
N GLY A 602 34.70 -38.35 -12.50
CA GLY A 602 35.33 -37.22 -11.77
C GLY A 602 35.93 -36.18 -12.76
N THR A 603 36.09 -34.87 -12.51
CA THR A 603 35.77 -33.96 -11.37
C THR A 603 35.81 -32.49 -11.82
N GLY A 604 35.00 -31.61 -11.20
CA GLY A 604 35.11 -30.13 -11.28
C GLY A 604 34.13 -29.44 -12.26
N ASP A 605 33.62 -28.23 -11.98
CA ASP A 605 33.62 -27.52 -10.69
C ASP A 605 32.56 -26.41 -10.55
N HIS A 606 32.19 -26.10 -9.28
CA HIS A 606 31.59 -24.83 -8.77
C HIS A 606 30.22 -24.32 -9.34
N ALA A 607 29.34 -23.64 -8.58
CA ALA A 607 29.19 -23.42 -7.14
C ALA A 607 27.74 -23.01 -6.79
N GLY A 608 27.33 -23.09 -5.51
CA GLY A 608 26.04 -22.59 -5.00
C GLY A 608 25.45 -23.44 -3.87
N VAL A 609 25.78 -23.16 -2.61
CA VAL A 609 25.45 -24.04 -1.45
C VAL A 609 24.42 -23.40 -0.51
N LEU A 610 23.40 -24.18 -0.15
CA LEU A 610 22.39 -23.87 0.86
C LEU A 610 22.62 -24.64 2.19
N PHE A 611 22.15 -24.03 3.28
CA PHE A 611 21.67 -24.66 4.54
C PHE A 611 22.64 -25.30 5.56
N LEU A 612 22.97 -24.47 6.56
CA LEU A 612 22.54 -24.58 7.98
C LEU A 612 23.15 -25.58 9.00
N THR A 613 23.37 -25.02 10.20
CA THR A 613 23.57 -25.63 11.54
C THR A 613 24.88 -26.35 11.89
N LEU A 614 25.77 -25.64 12.63
CA LEU A 614 26.17 -25.98 14.02
C LEU A 614 27.12 -24.91 14.61
N LEU A 615 27.30 -24.94 15.95
CA LEU A 615 28.25 -24.11 16.75
C LEU A 615 28.10 -22.57 16.70
N ALA A 616 27.29 -22.02 17.63
CA ALA A 616 27.37 -20.61 18.05
C ALA A 616 27.43 -20.42 19.58
N ALA A 617 27.95 -21.42 20.31
CA ALA A 617 27.86 -21.51 21.78
C ALA A 617 29.12 -21.04 22.55
N ALA A 618 29.98 -20.18 21.98
CA ALA A 618 31.22 -19.78 22.66
C ALA A 618 31.84 -18.42 22.25
N LEU A 619 31.21 -17.27 22.59
CA LEU A 619 32.00 -16.04 22.83
C LEU A 619 31.45 -15.05 23.89
N ARG A 620 30.48 -15.43 24.72
CA ARG A 620 30.14 -14.66 25.94
C ARG A 620 31.17 -14.93 27.07
N ARG A 621 32.36 -14.32 27.01
CA ARG A 621 33.30 -14.11 28.14
C ARG A 621 34.49 -13.22 27.73
N ARG A 622 34.93 -12.35 28.66
CA ARG A 622 35.69 -11.08 28.46
C ARG A 622 34.72 -9.97 27.98
N ILE A 623 34.61 -8.80 28.63
CA ILE A 623 35.47 -8.18 29.65
C ILE A 623 34.69 -7.92 30.96
N GLN A 624 35.17 -8.47 32.07
CA GLN A 624 34.92 -7.97 33.43
C GLN A 624 36.15 -8.29 34.31
N ALA A 625 37.09 -7.35 34.39
CA ALA A 625 38.16 -7.34 35.41
C ALA A 625 38.90 -5.99 35.37
N ARG A 626 39.28 -5.49 36.55
CA ARG A 626 39.94 -4.20 36.81
C ARG A 626 39.00 -2.99 36.58
N SER A 627 38.87 -2.03 37.50
CA SER A 627 39.60 -1.77 38.74
C SER A 627 38.70 -1.72 40.00
N ARG A 628 39.26 -2.14 41.14
CA ARG A 628 38.84 -1.78 42.50
C ARG A 628 40.11 -1.69 43.35
N ILE A 629 40.33 -0.55 44.02
CA ILE A 629 41.28 -0.23 45.13
C ILE A 629 41.50 1.30 45.09
N ALA A 630 41.58 2.08 46.19
CA ALA A 630 40.95 1.98 47.52
C ALA A 630 41.14 3.32 48.29
N ALA A 631 40.05 3.99 48.68
CA ALA A 631 39.93 5.02 49.73
C ALA A 631 38.42 5.40 49.79
N ARG A 632 37.65 5.38 50.88
CA ARG A 632 37.83 5.43 52.35
C ARG A 632 37.91 6.85 52.95
N ASP A 633 37.03 7.06 53.93
CA ASP A 633 36.94 8.13 54.93
C ASP A 633 36.64 9.58 54.48
N ALA A 634 35.36 9.96 54.57
CA ALA A 634 34.91 11.30 54.93
C ALA A 634 33.56 11.24 55.68
N SER A 635 33.56 11.51 56.98
CA SER A 635 32.35 11.55 57.84
C SER A 635 32.46 12.64 58.90
N CYS A 636 31.90 13.83 58.64
CA CYS A 636 31.65 14.88 59.62
C CYS A 636 30.57 15.82 59.02
N SER A 637 29.32 15.93 59.48
CA SER A 637 28.78 16.19 60.83
C SER A 637 28.80 17.66 61.24
N LEU A 638 27.68 18.36 60.93
CA LEU A 638 27.12 19.54 61.61
C LEU A 638 25.65 19.63 61.16
N ILE A 639 24.60 19.96 61.92
CA ILE A 639 24.14 19.78 63.31
C ILE A 639 23.02 20.82 63.51
N SER A 640 21.89 20.42 64.12
CA SER A 640 20.80 21.31 64.58
C SER A 640 19.92 21.94 63.46
N SER A 641 18.61 22.16 63.65
CA SER A 641 17.87 22.27 64.91
C SER A 641 16.58 21.44 65.01
N ARG A 642 16.05 21.33 66.23
CA ARG A 642 14.85 20.56 66.60
C ARG A 642 13.73 21.49 67.05
N ALA A 643 12.49 21.12 66.74
CA ALA A 643 11.34 21.38 67.61
C ALA A 643 10.38 20.18 67.64
N ARG A 644 9.86 19.83 68.82
CA ARG A 644 8.83 18.78 69.05
C ARG A 644 7.71 19.37 69.89
N ARG A 645 6.44 19.01 69.61
CA ARG A 645 5.27 18.85 70.52
C ARG A 645 3.99 18.77 69.64
N LYS A 646 2.90 18.08 70.01
CA LYS A 646 2.59 17.18 71.14
C LYS A 646 1.45 16.20 70.73
N ARG A 647 1.17 15.18 71.55
CA ARG A 647 0.02 14.25 71.38
C ARG A 647 -1.32 14.89 71.83
N ALA A 648 -2.42 14.37 71.28
CA ALA A 648 -3.70 14.19 71.98
C ALA A 648 -4.43 12.93 71.44
N SER A 649 -5.24 12.27 72.26
CA SER A 649 -5.98 11.03 71.91
C SER A 649 -7.14 10.77 72.89
N ILE A 650 -8.32 10.41 72.40
CA ILE A 650 -9.54 9.93 73.12
C ILE A 650 -10.47 9.38 72.01
N CYS A 651 -10.92 8.12 72.01
CA CYS A 651 -12.09 7.55 72.73
C CYS A 651 -13.44 8.20 72.33
N SER A 652 -14.54 7.47 72.05
CA SER A 652 -14.82 6.01 72.09
C SER A 652 -16.11 5.63 71.31
N ARG A 653 -16.34 4.31 71.10
CA ARG A 653 -17.54 3.65 70.50
C ARG A 653 -18.82 3.78 71.40
N PRO A 654 -19.98 3.14 71.07
CA PRO A 654 -20.87 3.22 69.88
C PRO A 654 -22.37 3.36 70.31
N ARG A 655 -23.36 3.16 69.40
CA ARG A 655 -24.70 2.62 69.74
C ARG A 655 -25.42 1.96 68.55
N LEU A 656 -26.47 1.17 68.84
CA LEU A 656 -27.27 0.39 67.89
C LEU A 656 -28.74 0.87 67.82
N GLY A 657 -29.44 0.49 66.74
CA GLY A 657 -30.91 0.43 66.61
C GLY A 657 -31.38 0.81 65.20
N SER A 658 -32.19 0.11 64.39
CA SER A 658 -33.05 -1.11 64.47
C SER A 658 -34.58 -0.89 64.35
N SER A 659 -35.08 -0.71 63.12
CA SER A 659 -36.45 -1.03 62.65
C SER A 659 -36.48 -0.83 61.12
N LEU A 660 -36.90 -1.77 60.27
CA LEU A 660 -38.26 -2.33 60.07
C LEU A 660 -39.33 -1.30 59.71
N ALA A 661 -39.68 -1.25 58.41
CA ALA A 661 -41.03 -0.96 57.88
C ALA A 661 -41.09 -1.43 56.42
N GLU A 662 -42.24 -1.97 55.99
CA GLU A 662 -42.54 -2.38 54.61
C GLU A 662 -43.52 -1.40 53.94
N SER A 663 -43.97 -1.74 52.72
CA SER A 663 -44.94 -1.09 51.80
C SER A 663 -44.34 -0.10 50.80
N SER A 664 -44.51 -0.15 49.46
CA SER A 664 -45.32 -0.91 48.46
C SER A 664 -46.32 -0.01 47.72
N ILE A 665 -46.35 -0.13 46.38
CA ILE A 665 -47.32 0.49 45.45
C ILE A 665 -47.12 2.02 45.28
N GLY A 666 -47.13 2.62 44.08
CA GLY A 666 -47.11 2.03 42.73
C GLY A 666 -48.11 2.68 41.76
N THR A 667 -47.58 3.28 40.69
CA THR A 667 -48.21 3.62 39.40
C THR A 667 -47.11 3.76 38.36
#